data_AF-A0A3M3XXJ3-F1
#
_entry.id   AF-A0A3M3XXJ3-F1
#
_cell.length_a   1.000
_cell.length_b   1.000
_cell.length_c   1.000
_cell.angle_alpha   90.00
_cell.angle_beta   90.00
_cell.angle_gamma   90.00
#
_symmetry.space_group_name_H-M   'P 1'
#
loop_
_entity.id
_entity.type
_entity.pdbx_description
1 polymer ?
#
loop_
_entity_poly.entity_id
_entity_poly.type
_entity_poly.pdbx_seq_one_letter_code
_entity_poly.pdbx_strand_id
1 'polypeptide(L)'
;MSRHRVFRSENREGMNMPTIKARLRKAYALAVIRHHRAQSKLGLWLSRHGGLIAGAGHSVGLLLSFLSLPFLKTYVGEYFKPPETLGALRSLLGGTGSALIGAAAIAFSLIVFAMQTNVERMPHGLFRMLSSDRRLLVTFLGSLLTAIAIAGTSLIPNASWAIPAIFVALWGIAAILSMFLYAYRRALQLINPLEQLNLMSAAVGRDLRKWRRLADHASILLEEDCATDLGDEQSQFNASRAAFFNTNTSWANSTLEAIHYTVSYAKRFAGQGDYDVTEFAHRQLVQINAAYCQAKQGAFVGSNLFIEMPGVSDQTINTTLEQLRQSMQDALSKGDERLAESTLRTFAALYGIYLGIAYPGREQTKHHALLASTYLVNAIEIIVAHDMPDLMMHGVRLVGKASKLALRHELPNDCAGLAEKLGKLALVGVVKANHQPVTLTALEQLSDVTFDLLVEGTHDIDILVTRLRSAVSSVSQRFLGTPDGAIASVHSSTLGPYFSSTSTTSLKYRLTALVNELLQAPEGHEQVARIISNICIWAHQSYIPHREVLLLAVQHRSAFTLDAIQWAIDVPELLSALSSAPACPEHLKDELIRHAVWLVETLSWFPDDRDTTTFIENFSLTESLFETAWRSHVRNQSELHETCKARLLDWAKKGGSHATGWQILDSAMKALVALAVQEGSDAAVVRLTSEITRMLGREGAPSPHNRQETAERLIAHARSPRQRHSLRAIDRALDRQDAVRVSEVLLEVARTLAG
;
A
#
# COMPACT_ATOMS: atom_id res chain seq x y z
N MET A 1 -41.99 25.19 -57.62
CA MET A 1 -41.81 26.51 -56.99
C MET A 1 -41.80 26.32 -55.46
N SER A 2 -40.83 26.93 -54.78
CA SER A 2 -40.57 27.01 -53.32
C SER A 2 -40.32 25.72 -52.47
N ARG A 3 -39.03 25.34 -52.43
CA ARG A 3 -38.13 25.12 -51.28
C ARG A 3 -38.51 24.21 -50.08
N HIS A 4 -37.62 23.22 -49.89
CA HIS A 4 -37.04 22.64 -48.65
C HIS A 4 -37.98 21.83 -47.73
N ARG A 5 -37.64 20.65 -47.19
CA ARG A 5 -36.36 20.01 -46.80
C ARG A 5 -36.55 18.47 -46.70
N VAL A 6 -35.64 17.74 -47.35
CA VAL A 6 -34.86 16.55 -46.91
C VAL A 6 -35.35 15.69 -45.71
N PHE A 7 -35.55 14.39 -46.01
CA PHE A 7 -35.25 13.13 -45.29
C PHE A 7 -35.18 13.09 -43.74
N ARG A 8 -35.89 12.14 -43.10
CA ARG A 8 -35.40 10.77 -42.78
C ARG A 8 -36.46 9.94 -42.04
N SER A 9 -36.76 8.75 -42.56
CA SER A 9 -37.25 7.59 -41.80
C SER A 9 -36.06 6.85 -41.19
N GLU A 10 -36.14 6.39 -39.94
CA GLU A 10 -35.69 5.04 -39.50
C GLU A 10 -35.77 4.85 -37.97
N ASN A 11 -36.36 3.70 -37.62
CA ASN A 11 -36.00 2.74 -36.57
C ASN A 11 -35.91 3.12 -35.08
N ARG A 12 -36.86 2.52 -34.34
CA ARG A 12 -36.68 1.71 -33.12
C ARG A 12 -35.35 1.89 -32.37
N GLU A 13 -35.41 2.55 -31.22
CA GLU A 13 -34.51 2.25 -30.10
C GLU A 13 -35.34 1.80 -28.90
N GLY A 14 -35.11 0.54 -28.52
CA GLY A 14 -35.62 -0.04 -27.29
C GLY A 14 -35.05 0.72 -26.11
N MET A 15 -35.96 1.25 -25.30
CA MET A 15 -35.63 1.88 -24.03
C MET A 15 -35.05 0.81 -23.09
N ASN A 16 -33.72 0.78 -23.04
CA ASN A 16 -32.90 -0.14 -22.29
C ASN A 16 -33.32 -0.20 -20.81
N MET A 17 -33.89 -1.34 -20.43
CA MET A 17 -34.35 -1.73 -19.09
C MET A 17 -33.27 -2.04 -18.00
N PRO A 18 -31.92 -2.02 -18.23
CA PRO A 18 -30.96 -2.34 -17.17
C PRO A 18 -30.61 -1.15 -16.25
N THR A 19 -30.92 0.10 -16.60
CA THR A 19 -30.53 1.28 -15.81
C THR A 19 -31.44 1.54 -14.60
N ILE A 20 -32.73 1.23 -14.71
CA ILE A 20 -33.70 1.41 -13.60
C ILE A 20 -33.51 0.32 -12.54
N LYS A 21 -33.30 -0.94 -12.95
CA LYS A 21 -32.98 -2.05 -12.01
C LYS A 21 -31.66 -1.81 -11.28
N ALA A 22 -30.65 -1.28 -11.94
CA ALA A 22 -29.38 -0.91 -11.30
C ALA A 22 -29.54 0.25 -10.30
N ARG A 23 -30.34 1.27 -10.64
CA ARG A 23 -30.66 2.40 -9.74
C ARG A 23 -31.49 1.95 -8.53
N LEU A 24 -32.47 1.06 -8.71
CA LEU A 24 -33.27 0.47 -7.64
C LEU A 24 -32.44 -0.44 -6.73
N ARG A 25 -31.54 -1.27 -7.28
CA ARG A 25 -30.61 -2.08 -6.48
C ARG A 25 -29.64 -1.22 -5.68
N LYS A 26 -29.13 -0.13 -6.25
CA LYS A 26 -28.26 0.84 -5.55
C LYS A 26 -29.02 1.58 -4.44
N ALA A 27 -30.26 1.99 -4.69
CA ALA A 27 -31.13 2.61 -3.70
C ALA A 27 -31.48 1.64 -2.56
N TYR A 28 -31.79 0.39 -2.88
CA TYR A 28 -32.03 -0.68 -1.91
C TYR A 28 -30.79 -0.97 -1.07
N ALA A 29 -29.62 -1.13 -1.68
CA ALA A 29 -28.36 -1.33 -0.96
C ALA A 29 -28.02 -0.15 -0.03
N LEU A 30 -28.25 1.10 -0.48
CA LEU A 30 -28.08 2.29 0.35
C LEU A 30 -29.09 2.35 1.51
N ALA A 31 -30.35 1.94 1.27
CA ALA A 31 -31.37 1.87 2.31
C ALA A 31 -31.04 0.80 3.36
N VAL A 32 -30.57 -0.39 2.93
CA VAL A 32 -30.13 -1.47 3.82
C VAL A 32 -28.88 -1.05 4.61
N ILE A 33 -27.89 -0.41 3.99
CA ILE A 33 -26.70 0.10 4.69
C ILE A 33 -27.07 1.22 5.66
N ARG A 34 -27.98 2.13 5.30
CA ARG A 34 -28.49 3.15 6.23
C ARG A 34 -29.27 2.53 7.38
N HIS A 35 -30.08 1.50 7.12
CA HIS A 35 -30.81 0.78 8.15
C HIS A 35 -29.86 0.06 9.10
N HIS A 36 -28.86 -0.66 8.60
CA HIS A 36 -27.83 -1.29 9.42
C HIS A 36 -26.98 -0.28 10.19
N ARG A 37 -26.62 0.86 9.58
CA ARG A 37 -25.91 1.95 10.28
C ARG A 37 -26.78 2.65 11.31
N ALA A 38 -28.08 2.78 11.06
CA ALA A 38 -29.03 3.30 12.03
C ALA A 38 -29.21 2.32 13.18
N GLN A 39 -29.42 1.03 12.92
CA GLN A 39 -29.50 -0.01 13.95
C GLN A 39 -28.21 -0.14 14.75
N SER A 40 -27.03 -0.07 14.13
CA SER A 40 -25.75 -0.13 14.85
C SER A 40 -25.50 1.14 15.66
N LYS A 41 -25.83 2.33 15.13
CA LYS A 41 -25.79 3.59 15.90
C LYS A 41 -26.81 3.61 17.03
N LEU A 42 -28.01 3.08 16.82
CA LEU A 42 -29.06 2.98 17.82
C LEU A 42 -28.67 1.95 18.89
N GLY A 43 -28.08 0.82 18.49
CA GLY A 43 -27.51 -0.18 19.39
C GLY A 43 -26.32 0.36 20.20
N LEU A 44 -25.43 1.14 19.58
CA LEU A 44 -24.35 1.86 20.28
C LEU A 44 -24.89 2.98 21.18
N TRP A 45 -25.96 3.66 20.78
CA TRP A 45 -26.58 4.72 21.56
C TRP A 45 -27.32 4.13 22.77
N LEU A 46 -28.06 3.03 22.61
CA LEU A 46 -28.70 2.26 23.67
C LEU A 46 -27.69 1.54 24.57
N SER A 47 -26.55 1.08 24.05
CA SER A 47 -25.51 0.50 24.93
C SER A 47 -24.80 1.56 25.76
N ARG A 48 -24.65 2.78 25.21
CA ARG A 48 -23.99 3.92 25.87
C ARG A 48 -24.90 4.72 26.81
N HIS A 49 -26.20 4.79 26.53
CA HIS A 49 -27.21 5.50 27.34
C HIS A 49 -28.23 4.57 28.00
N GLY A 50 -28.15 3.26 27.83
CA GLY A 50 -29.12 2.30 28.37
C GLY A 50 -29.23 2.32 29.88
N GLY A 51 -28.13 2.61 30.58
CA GLY A 51 -28.16 2.84 32.04
C GLY A 51 -28.92 4.12 32.42
N LEU A 52 -28.82 5.18 31.62
CA LEU A 52 -29.55 6.43 31.83
C LEU A 52 -31.04 6.28 31.50
N ILE A 53 -31.40 5.53 30.45
CA ILE A 53 -32.80 5.25 30.08
C ILE A 53 -33.45 4.33 31.12
N ALA A 54 -32.76 3.29 31.57
CA ALA A 54 -33.23 2.43 32.64
C ALA A 54 -33.39 3.21 33.95
N GLY A 55 -32.42 4.09 34.28
CA GLY A 55 -32.50 4.99 35.43
C GLY A 55 -33.67 5.97 35.35
N ALA A 56 -33.88 6.62 34.19
CA ALA A 56 -35.00 7.52 33.97
C ALA A 56 -36.35 6.79 34.06
N GLY A 57 -36.45 5.57 33.52
CA GLY A 57 -37.63 4.72 33.64
C GLY A 57 -37.93 4.35 35.10
N HIS A 58 -36.91 4.00 35.88
CA HIS A 58 -37.07 3.76 37.33
C HIS A 58 -37.51 5.03 38.06
N SER A 59 -36.93 6.20 37.74
CA SER A 59 -37.31 7.47 38.37
C SER A 59 -38.75 7.90 38.03
N VAL A 60 -39.17 7.75 36.76
CA VAL A 60 -40.55 8.03 36.34
C VAL A 60 -41.52 7.07 37.00
N GLY A 61 -41.19 5.77 37.06
CA GLY A 61 -42.02 4.78 37.75
C GLY A 61 -42.12 5.03 39.26
N LEU A 62 -41.01 5.41 39.91
CA LEU A 62 -40.99 5.81 41.32
C LEU A 62 -41.87 7.03 41.56
N LEU A 63 -41.78 8.05 40.71
CA LEU A 63 -42.59 9.27 40.79
C LEU A 63 -44.08 8.96 40.62
N LEU A 64 -44.43 8.20 39.57
CA LEU A 64 -45.82 7.82 39.28
C LEU A 64 -46.43 7.01 40.43
N SER A 65 -45.64 6.11 41.00
CA SER A 65 -46.11 5.28 42.10
C SER A 65 -46.16 6.04 43.42
N PHE A 66 -45.26 7.01 43.64
CA PHE A 66 -45.32 7.91 44.79
C PHE A 66 -46.60 8.77 44.75
N LEU A 67 -47.00 9.23 43.56
CA LEU A 67 -48.27 9.94 43.37
C LEU A 67 -49.50 9.05 43.65
N SER A 68 -49.36 7.72 43.50
CA SER A 68 -50.44 6.75 43.78
C SER A 68 -50.55 6.31 45.26
N LEU A 69 -49.54 6.60 46.10
CA LEU A 69 -49.51 6.24 47.53
C LEU A 69 -50.75 6.66 48.33
N PRO A 70 -51.26 7.91 48.25
CA PRO A 70 -52.43 8.32 49.04
C PRO A 70 -53.69 7.54 48.64
N PHE A 71 -53.82 7.18 47.37
CA PHE A 71 -54.92 6.37 46.88
C PHE A 71 -54.84 4.93 47.41
N LEU A 72 -53.69 4.26 47.26
CA LEU A 72 -53.50 2.91 47.81
C LEU A 72 -53.67 2.86 49.33
N LYS A 73 -53.23 3.91 50.05
CA LYS A 73 -53.39 4.01 51.50
C LYS A 73 -54.85 3.99 51.93
N THR A 74 -55.74 4.56 51.12
CA THR A 74 -57.17 4.64 51.40
C THR A 74 -57.86 3.28 51.17
N TYR A 75 -57.48 2.54 50.12
CA TYR A 75 -58.14 1.27 49.76
C TYR A 75 -57.57 0.04 50.46
N VAL A 76 -56.24 -0.01 50.68
CA VAL A 76 -55.54 -1.20 51.19
C VAL A 76 -55.11 -1.02 52.65
N GLY A 77 -55.06 0.21 53.16
CA GLY A 77 -54.57 0.51 54.50
C GLY A 77 -55.42 -0.10 55.63
N GLU A 78 -56.71 -0.35 55.37
CA GLU A 78 -57.60 -0.99 56.34
C GLU A 78 -57.26 -2.47 56.59
N TYR A 79 -56.76 -3.17 55.56
CA TYR A 79 -56.39 -4.58 55.63
C TYR A 79 -55.26 -4.86 56.61
N PHE A 80 -54.36 -3.90 56.84
CA PHE A 80 -53.19 -4.06 57.73
C PHE A 80 -53.42 -3.56 59.15
N LYS A 81 -54.64 -3.11 59.50
CA LYS A 81 -55.00 -2.70 60.88
C LYS A 81 -54.92 -3.87 61.89
N PRO A 82 -55.30 -5.13 61.55
CA PRO A 82 -55.15 -6.25 62.46
C PRO A 82 -53.68 -6.61 62.75
N PRO A 83 -53.33 -6.97 64.00
CA PRO A 83 -51.96 -7.28 64.39
C PRO A 83 -51.42 -8.53 63.69
N GLU A 84 -52.27 -9.50 63.35
CA GLU A 84 -51.90 -10.74 62.64
C GLU A 84 -51.42 -10.44 61.21
N THR A 85 -52.18 -9.66 60.44
CA THR A 85 -51.84 -9.26 59.07
C THR A 85 -50.60 -8.36 59.02
N LEU A 86 -50.41 -7.49 60.02
CA LEU A 86 -49.22 -6.66 60.14
C LEU A 86 -47.99 -7.51 60.50
N GLY A 87 -48.15 -8.48 61.42
CA GLY A 87 -47.11 -9.44 61.78
C GLY A 87 -46.66 -10.30 60.60
N ALA A 88 -47.61 -10.78 59.79
CA ALA A 88 -47.31 -11.51 58.55
C ALA A 88 -46.52 -10.65 57.55
N LEU A 89 -46.87 -9.37 57.38
CA LEU A 89 -46.12 -8.45 56.53
C LEU A 89 -44.69 -8.21 57.05
N ARG A 90 -44.52 -8.00 58.36
CA ARG A 90 -43.18 -7.85 58.97
C ARG A 90 -42.31 -9.08 58.72
N SER A 91 -42.86 -10.28 58.89
CA SER A 91 -42.16 -11.54 58.61
C SER A 91 -41.80 -11.68 57.14
N LEU A 92 -42.71 -11.34 56.22
CA LEU A 92 -42.48 -11.38 54.78
C LEU A 92 -41.36 -10.41 54.35
N LEU A 93 -41.40 -9.16 54.83
CA LEU A 93 -40.38 -8.15 54.51
C LEU A 93 -39.02 -8.52 55.10
N GLY A 94 -38.98 -9.00 56.35
CA GLY A 94 -37.76 -9.47 57.00
C GLY A 94 -37.17 -10.69 56.26
N GLY A 95 -37.99 -11.70 55.97
CA GLY A 95 -37.57 -12.89 55.24
C GLY A 95 -37.10 -12.59 53.82
N THR A 96 -37.80 -11.71 53.09
CA THR A 96 -37.41 -11.29 51.73
C THR A 96 -36.10 -10.51 51.76
N GLY A 97 -35.93 -9.57 52.69
CA GLY A 97 -34.68 -8.83 52.87
C GLY A 97 -33.50 -9.75 53.18
N SER A 98 -33.66 -10.68 54.13
CA SER A 98 -32.63 -11.69 54.46
C SER A 98 -32.29 -12.60 53.27
N ALA A 99 -33.31 -13.05 52.52
CA ALA A 99 -33.09 -13.86 51.32
C ALA A 99 -32.33 -13.10 50.23
N LEU A 100 -32.63 -11.81 50.03
CA LEU A 100 -31.93 -10.95 49.08
C LEU A 100 -30.47 -10.67 49.49
N ILE A 101 -30.19 -10.52 50.78
CA ILE A 101 -28.82 -10.44 51.31
C ILE A 101 -28.05 -11.72 50.95
N GLY A 102 -28.65 -12.90 51.19
CA GLY A 102 -28.06 -14.19 50.82
C GLY A 102 -27.82 -14.33 49.31
N ALA A 103 -28.82 -13.95 48.50
CA ALA A 103 -28.71 -13.98 47.04
C ALA A 103 -27.60 -13.05 46.51
N ALA A 104 -27.46 -11.84 47.08
CA ALA A 104 -26.40 -10.91 46.74
C ALA A 104 -25.01 -11.49 47.05
N ALA A 105 -24.85 -12.11 48.22
CA ALA A 105 -23.61 -12.76 48.61
C ALA A 105 -23.23 -13.90 47.64
N ILE A 106 -24.17 -14.79 47.32
CA ILE A 106 -23.93 -15.91 46.38
C ILE A 106 -23.56 -15.39 44.99
N ALA A 107 -24.32 -14.44 44.45
CA ALA A 107 -24.07 -13.87 43.13
C ALA A 107 -22.69 -13.21 43.06
N PHE A 108 -22.28 -12.49 44.12
CA PHE A 108 -20.96 -11.90 44.21
C PHE A 108 -19.85 -12.95 44.26
N SER A 109 -19.99 -13.97 45.11
CA SER A 109 -19.02 -15.07 45.18
C SER A 109 -18.84 -15.77 43.84
N LEU A 110 -19.93 -16.04 43.10
CA LEU A 110 -19.86 -16.64 41.76
C LEU A 110 -19.18 -15.72 40.75
N ILE A 111 -19.50 -14.43 40.75
CA ILE A 111 -18.89 -13.45 39.82
C ILE A 111 -17.39 -13.30 40.10
N VAL A 112 -17.00 -13.19 41.38
CA VAL A 112 -15.58 -13.10 41.78
C VAL A 112 -14.85 -14.40 41.44
N PHE A 113 -15.45 -15.55 41.66
CA PHE A 113 -14.86 -16.84 41.30
C PHE A 113 -14.72 -17.02 39.78
N ALA A 114 -15.74 -16.67 39.00
CA ALA A 114 -15.69 -16.70 37.54
C ALA A 114 -14.64 -15.73 36.98
N MET A 115 -14.44 -14.61 37.65
CA MET A 115 -13.36 -13.68 37.34
C MET A 115 -12.00 -14.29 37.71
N GLN A 116 -11.83 -14.85 38.91
CA GLN A 116 -10.58 -15.49 39.36
C GLN A 116 -10.16 -16.65 38.46
N THR A 117 -11.07 -17.59 38.16
CA THR A 117 -10.79 -18.78 37.33
C THR A 117 -10.45 -18.44 35.87
N ASN A 118 -11.05 -17.40 35.30
CA ASN A 118 -10.66 -16.91 33.98
C ASN A 118 -9.35 -16.10 34.02
N VAL A 119 -9.09 -15.39 35.13
CA VAL A 119 -7.95 -14.48 35.30
C VAL A 119 -6.68 -15.17 35.84
N GLU A 120 -6.76 -16.35 36.46
CA GLU A 120 -5.61 -17.19 36.85
C GLU A 120 -4.72 -17.57 35.65
N ARG A 121 -5.22 -17.37 34.43
CA ARG A 121 -4.47 -17.55 33.19
C ARG A 121 -3.78 -16.25 32.70
N MET A 122 -3.84 -15.15 33.45
CA MET A 122 -3.35 -13.81 33.04
C MET A 122 -2.18 -13.29 33.89
N PRO A 123 -1.36 -12.36 33.37
CA PRO A 123 -0.30 -11.68 34.13
C PRO A 123 -0.81 -10.90 35.36
N HIS A 124 -0.02 -10.88 36.44
CA HIS A 124 -0.45 -10.41 37.78
C HIS A 124 -0.90 -8.93 37.84
N GLY A 125 -0.38 -8.04 36.99
CA GLY A 125 -0.76 -6.61 36.97
C GLY A 125 -2.20 -6.38 36.54
N LEU A 126 -2.69 -7.16 35.57
CA LEU A 126 -4.05 -7.06 35.05
C LEU A 126 -5.08 -7.60 36.06
N PHE A 127 -4.72 -8.62 36.84
CA PHE A 127 -5.55 -9.14 37.94
C PHE A 127 -5.92 -8.04 38.93
N ARG A 128 -4.95 -7.23 39.37
CA ARG A 128 -5.21 -6.11 40.30
C ARG A 128 -6.12 -5.05 39.68
N MET A 129 -5.94 -4.76 38.39
CA MET A 129 -6.74 -3.76 37.68
C MET A 129 -8.20 -4.21 37.48
N LEU A 130 -8.43 -5.49 37.14
CA LEU A 130 -9.78 -6.02 36.89
C LEU A 130 -10.53 -6.39 38.17
N SER A 131 -9.83 -6.92 39.19
CA SER A 131 -10.45 -7.26 40.49
C SER A 131 -10.90 -6.04 41.28
N SER A 132 -10.32 -4.87 41.02
CA SER A 132 -10.67 -3.59 41.67
C SER A 132 -11.66 -2.75 40.87
N ASP A 133 -12.42 -3.34 39.94
CA ASP A 133 -13.42 -2.61 39.16
C ASP A 133 -14.46 -1.97 40.11
N ARG A 134 -14.34 -0.64 40.26
CA ARG A 134 -15.17 0.16 41.17
C ARG A 134 -16.65 0.06 40.85
N ARG A 135 -17.03 -0.16 39.57
CA ARG A 135 -18.45 -0.23 39.18
C ARG A 135 -19.05 -1.56 39.66
N LEU A 136 -18.30 -2.65 39.57
CA LEU A 136 -18.73 -3.95 40.08
C LEU A 136 -18.82 -3.93 41.62
N LEU A 137 -17.83 -3.36 42.30
CA LEU A 137 -17.85 -3.21 43.76
C LEU A 137 -19.01 -2.32 44.25
N VAL A 138 -19.25 -1.18 43.59
CA VAL A 138 -20.34 -0.26 43.95
C VAL A 138 -21.71 -0.89 43.70
N THR A 139 -21.88 -1.65 42.62
CA THR A 139 -23.17 -2.32 42.34
C THR A 139 -23.44 -3.45 43.33
N PHE A 140 -22.41 -4.19 43.75
CA PHE A 140 -22.55 -5.14 44.84
C PHE A 140 -22.90 -4.46 46.16
N LEU A 141 -22.12 -3.48 46.60
CA LEU A 141 -22.38 -2.76 47.85
C LEU A 141 -23.76 -2.09 47.84
N GLY A 142 -24.16 -1.50 46.70
CA GLY A 142 -25.48 -0.92 46.50
C GLY A 142 -26.60 -1.96 46.65
N SER A 143 -26.44 -3.16 46.07
CA SER A 143 -27.42 -4.24 46.21
C SER A 143 -27.53 -4.73 47.66
N LEU A 144 -26.42 -4.85 48.38
CA LEU A 144 -26.39 -5.25 49.80
C LEU A 144 -27.07 -4.21 50.69
N LEU A 145 -26.73 -2.93 50.52
CA LEU A 145 -27.35 -1.83 51.26
C LEU A 145 -28.85 -1.73 50.98
N THR A 146 -29.27 -1.94 49.72
CA THR A 146 -30.68 -1.97 49.35
C THR A 146 -31.41 -3.15 50.03
N ALA A 147 -30.80 -4.33 50.07
CA ALA A 147 -31.38 -5.50 50.73
C ALA A 147 -31.51 -5.30 52.26
N ILE A 148 -30.51 -4.66 52.89
CA ILE A 148 -30.58 -4.25 54.30
C ILE A 148 -31.70 -3.23 54.52
N ALA A 149 -31.88 -2.26 53.62
CA ALA A 149 -32.98 -1.30 53.71
C ALA A 149 -34.35 -2.00 53.62
N ILE A 150 -34.51 -2.98 52.72
CA ILE A 150 -35.73 -3.81 52.62
C ILE A 150 -35.95 -4.58 53.92
N ALA A 151 -34.93 -5.24 54.47
CA ALA A 151 -35.04 -5.94 55.74
C ALA A 151 -35.43 -4.98 56.89
N GLY A 152 -34.86 -3.76 56.88
CA GLY A 152 -35.19 -2.70 57.84
C GLY A 152 -36.64 -2.25 57.77
N THR A 153 -37.31 -2.35 56.61
CA THR A 153 -38.76 -2.07 56.51
C THR A 153 -39.63 -3.08 57.28
N SER A 154 -39.08 -4.17 57.81
CA SER A 154 -39.79 -5.06 58.75
C SER A 154 -40.04 -4.43 60.13
N LEU A 155 -39.33 -3.35 60.48
CA LEU A 155 -39.47 -2.64 61.76
C LEU A 155 -40.62 -1.62 61.78
N ILE A 156 -41.62 -1.77 60.91
CA ILE A 156 -42.76 -0.84 60.81
C ILE A 156 -43.54 -0.76 62.13
N PRO A 157 -43.73 0.43 62.74
CA PRO A 157 -44.33 0.55 64.07
C PRO A 157 -45.84 0.33 64.09
N ASN A 158 -46.56 0.76 63.03
CA ASN A 158 -48.02 0.70 62.93
C ASN A 158 -48.49 0.57 61.46
N ALA A 159 -49.77 0.24 61.28
CA ALA A 159 -50.39 -0.05 59.98
C ALA A 159 -50.27 1.07 58.93
N SER A 160 -50.13 2.34 59.37
CA SER A 160 -50.00 3.49 58.47
C SER A 160 -48.70 3.49 57.65
N TRP A 161 -47.69 2.72 58.07
CA TRP A 161 -46.42 2.53 57.37
C TRP A 161 -46.35 1.27 56.49
N ALA A 162 -47.38 0.41 56.53
CA ALA A 162 -47.39 -0.85 55.77
C ALA A 162 -47.23 -0.64 54.26
N ILE A 163 -47.98 0.32 53.69
CA ILE A 163 -47.97 0.58 52.24
C ILE A 163 -46.67 1.27 51.78
N PRO A 164 -46.15 2.30 52.48
CA PRO A 164 -44.81 2.81 52.22
C PRO A 164 -43.72 1.74 52.29
N ALA A 165 -43.81 0.79 53.25
CA ALA A 165 -42.85 -0.29 53.38
C ALA A 165 -42.91 -1.29 52.21
N ILE A 166 -44.10 -1.72 51.79
CA ILE A 166 -44.29 -2.55 50.59
C ILE A 166 -43.73 -1.85 49.35
N PHE A 167 -43.96 -0.54 49.25
CA PHE A 167 -43.48 0.26 48.14
C PHE A 167 -41.94 0.31 48.07
N VAL A 168 -41.29 0.61 49.19
CA VAL A 168 -39.83 0.59 49.31
C VAL A 168 -39.27 -0.81 49.01
N ALA A 169 -39.94 -1.86 49.49
CA ALA A 169 -39.53 -3.24 49.23
C ALA A 169 -39.60 -3.61 47.74
N LEU A 170 -40.69 -3.28 47.05
CA LEU A 170 -40.90 -3.62 45.65
C LEU A 170 -39.92 -2.88 44.72
N TRP A 171 -39.68 -1.60 44.98
CA TRP A 171 -38.66 -0.82 44.26
C TRP A 171 -37.23 -1.23 44.63
N GLY A 172 -36.99 -1.61 45.88
CA GLY A 172 -35.72 -2.18 46.32
C GLY A 172 -35.40 -3.49 45.58
N ILE A 173 -36.38 -4.38 45.42
CA ILE A 173 -36.25 -5.62 44.64
C ILE A 173 -35.94 -5.30 43.18
N ALA A 174 -36.68 -4.38 42.55
CA ALA A 174 -36.42 -3.98 41.16
C ALA A 174 -35.03 -3.35 40.97
N ALA A 175 -34.57 -2.55 41.93
CA ALA A 175 -33.24 -1.96 41.94
C ALA A 175 -32.15 -3.03 42.08
N ILE A 176 -32.31 -3.99 43.00
CA ILE A 176 -31.37 -5.12 43.17
C ILE A 176 -31.27 -5.94 41.87
N LEU A 177 -32.41 -6.28 41.25
CA LEU A 177 -32.42 -7.04 39.99
C LEU A 177 -31.70 -6.27 38.86
N SER A 178 -31.93 -4.96 38.76
CA SER A 178 -31.25 -4.10 37.79
C SER A 178 -29.74 -4.00 38.04
N MET A 179 -29.33 -3.87 39.30
CA MET A 179 -27.92 -3.87 39.69
C MET A 179 -27.23 -5.20 39.40
N PHE A 180 -27.91 -6.33 39.63
CA PHE A 180 -27.39 -7.66 39.26
C PHE A 180 -27.25 -7.83 37.76
N LEU A 181 -28.25 -7.44 36.97
CA LEU A 181 -28.16 -7.51 35.50
C LEU A 181 -27.00 -6.64 34.98
N TYR A 182 -26.81 -5.46 35.56
CA TYR A 182 -25.68 -4.60 35.25
C TYR A 182 -24.34 -5.23 35.65
N ALA A 183 -24.21 -5.75 36.87
CA ALA A 183 -23.01 -6.41 37.37
C ALA A 183 -22.65 -7.64 36.52
N TYR A 184 -23.64 -8.44 36.13
CA TYR A 184 -23.48 -9.58 35.24
C TYR A 184 -22.97 -9.18 33.86
N ARG A 185 -23.59 -8.17 33.22
CA ARG A 185 -23.11 -7.63 31.93
C ARG A 185 -21.68 -7.09 32.04
N ARG A 186 -21.37 -6.39 33.14
CA ARG A 186 -20.02 -5.87 33.40
C ARG A 186 -19.01 -7.00 33.58
N ALA A 187 -19.37 -8.06 34.30
CA ALA A 187 -18.53 -9.24 34.48
C ALA A 187 -18.23 -9.93 33.14
N LEU A 188 -19.25 -10.10 32.28
CA LEU A 188 -19.05 -10.64 30.92
C LEU A 188 -18.10 -9.79 30.08
N GLN A 189 -18.21 -8.45 30.16
CA GLN A 189 -17.26 -7.56 29.49
C GLN A 189 -15.84 -7.72 30.03
N LEU A 190 -15.67 -7.88 31.34
CA LEU A 190 -14.36 -8.05 31.96
C LEU A 190 -13.73 -9.41 31.63
N ILE A 191 -14.50 -10.41 31.21
CA ILE A 191 -14.00 -11.72 30.76
C ILE A 191 -13.59 -11.68 29.27
N ASN A 192 -14.20 -10.82 28.46
CA ASN A 192 -13.90 -10.73 27.02
C ASN A 192 -12.45 -10.23 26.78
N PRO A 193 -11.58 -11.02 26.11
CA PRO A 193 -10.18 -10.65 25.90
C PRO A 193 -10.01 -9.34 25.11
N LEU A 194 -10.89 -9.05 24.16
CA LEU A 194 -10.87 -7.81 23.39
C LEU A 194 -11.14 -6.60 24.28
N GLU A 195 -12.10 -6.71 25.20
CA GLU A 195 -12.43 -5.63 26.12
C GLU A 195 -11.35 -5.45 27.18
N GLN A 196 -10.68 -6.51 27.62
CA GLN A 196 -9.53 -6.39 28.51
C GLN A 196 -8.38 -5.61 27.85
N LEU A 197 -8.06 -5.93 26.59
CA LEU A 197 -7.05 -5.20 25.80
C LEU A 197 -7.44 -3.72 25.63
N ASN A 198 -8.70 -3.43 25.34
CA ASN A 198 -9.23 -2.06 25.27
C ASN A 198 -9.12 -1.29 26.58
N LEU A 199 -9.51 -1.92 27.70
CA LEU A 199 -9.47 -1.28 29.01
C LEU A 199 -8.03 -0.94 29.40
N MET A 200 -7.10 -1.86 29.15
CA MET A 200 -5.68 -1.65 29.39
C MET A 200 -5.12 -0.53 28.50
N SER A 201 -5.29 -0.59 27.18
CA SER A 201 -4.76 0.42 26.28
C SER A 201 -5.36 1.81 26.55
N ALA A 202 -6.64 1.89 26.91
CA ALA A 202 -7.29 3.13 27.31
C ALA A 202 -6.80 3.65 28.68
N ALA A 203 -6.41 2.78 29.61
CA ALA A 203 -5.79 3.17 30.86
C ALA A 203 -4.39 3.77 30.61
N VAL A 204 -3.54 3.07 29.86
CA VAL A 204 -2.20 3.53 29.47
C VAL A 204 -2.27 4.82 28.67
N GLY A 205 -3.16 4.91 27.69
CA GLY A 205 -3.34 6.13 26.91
C GLY A 205 -3.80 7.33 27.75
N ARG A 206 -4.58 7.12 28.81
CA ARG A 206 -4.93 8.19 29.77
C ARG A 206 -3.74 8.60 30.62
N ASP A 207 -2.93 7.63 31.05
CA ASP A 207 -1.72 7.89 31.83
C ASP A 207 -0.68 8.67 31.01
N LEU A 208 -0.40 8.25 29.77
CA LEU A 208 0.48 8.97 28.84
C LEU A 208 -0.02 10.40 28.55
N ARG A 209 -1.34 10.60 28.38
CA ARG A 209 -1.91 11.96 28.25
C ARG A 209 -1.79 12.80 29.51
N LYS A 210 -1.80 12.18 30.70
CA LYS A 210 -1.55 12.87 31.96
C LYS A 210 -0.09 13.31 32.03
N TRP A 211 0.86 12.42 31.75
CA TRP A 211 2.29 12.72 31.73
C TRP A 211 2.65 13.78 30.69
N ARG A 212 2.04 13.71 29.50
CA ARG A 212 2.16 14.76 28.49
C ARG A 212 1.79 16.13 29.04
N ARG A 213 0.62 16.27 29.66
CA ARG A 213 0.16 17.56 30.23
C ARG A 213 1.08 18.06 31.35
N LEU A 214 1.60 17.16 32.17
CA LEU A 214 2.58 17.51 33.21
C LEU A 214 3.89 18.01 32.59
N ALA A 215 4.35 17.36 31.52
CA ALA A 215 5.55 17.79 30.79
C ALA A 215 5.33 19.13 30.07
N ASP A 216 4.15 19.35 29.47
CA ASP A 216 3.77 20.63 28.87
C ASP A 216 3.77 21.77 29.91
N HIS A 217 3.25 21.51 31.12
CA HIS A 217 3.27 22.51 32.21
C HIS A 217 4.69 22.74 32.74
N ALA A 218 5.50 21.68 32.86
CA ALA A 218 6.88 21.79 33.31
C ALA A 218 7.75 22.57 32.31
N SER A 219 7.54 22.39 31.01
CA SER A 219 8.26 23.17 29.99
C SER A 219 7.91 24.66 30.08
N ILE A 220 6.64 25.02 30.27
CA ILE A 220 6.22 26.42 30.45
C ILE A 220 6.91 27.06 31.66
N LEU A 221 6.92 26.35 32.80
CA LEU A 221 7.52 26.85 34.05
C LEU A 221 9.05 27.01 33.96
N LEU A 222 9.71 26.14 33.19
CA LEU A 222 11.18 26.17 33.02
C LEU A 222 11.63 27.10 31.89
N GLU A 223 10.78 27.35 30.89
CA GLU A 223 11.04 28.31 29.81
C GLU A 223 10.83 29.77 30.27
N GLU A 224 9.98 30.03 31.27
CA GLU A 224 9.84 31.36 31.91
C GLU A 224 11.14 31.85 32.57
N ASP A 225 12.04 30.96 33.00
CA ASP A 225 13.33 31.30 33.62
C ASP A 225 14.47 31.53 32.59
N CYS A 226 14.27 31.18 31.31
CA CYS A 226 15.33 31.12 30.28
C CYS A 226 15.18 32.11 29.11
N ALA A 227 14.38 33.17 29.25
CA ALA A 227 14.20 34.16 28.19
C ALA A 227 15.43 35.07 28.00
N THR A 228 16.45 34.55 27.32
CA THR A 228 17.41 35.36 26.54
C THR A 228 17.71 34.67 25.20
N ASP A 229 17.31 35.38 24.13
CA ASP A 229 17.90 35.43 22.78
C ASP A 229 18.23 34.13 22.03
N LEU A 230 17.44 33.83 20.98
CA LEU A 230 17.85 33.89 19.56
C LEU A 230 16.81 33.20 18.66
N GLY A 231 16.41 33.89 17.59
CA GLY A 231 15.40 33.45 16.64
C GLY A 231 15.85 32.33 15.69
N ASP A 232 14.95 31.38 15.44
CA ASP A 232 14.48 30.94 14.13
C ASP A 232 13.37 29.89 14.37
N GLU A 233 12.26 29.95 13.63
CA GLU A 233 11.06 29.08 13.78
C GLU A 233 11.28 27.61 13.33
N GLN A 234 12.45 27.02 13.60
CA GLN A 234 12.78 25.64 13.23
C GLN A 234 12.81 24.74 14.45
N SER A 235 11.67 24.06 14.71
CA SER A 235 11.43 22.96 15.67
C SER A 235 12.59 22.73 16.66
N GLN A 236 12.77 23.68 17.57
CA GLN A 236 13.81 23.60 18.59
C GLN A 236 13.54 22.42 19.50
N PHE A 237 14.58 21.65 19.82
CA PHE A 237 14.51 20.55 20.79
C PHE A 237 13.95 21.09 22.11
N ASN A 238 12.87 20.51 22.64
CA ASN A 238 12.37 20.96 23.93
C ASN A 238 13.19 20.34 25.06
N ALA A 239 14.28 21.02 25.42
CA ALA A 239 15.22 20.59 26.45
C ALA A 239 14.54 20.42 27.81
N SER A 240 13.64 21.33 28.18
CA SER A 240 12.88 21.30 29.44
C SER A 240 11.99 20.06 29.54
N ARG A 241 11.30 19.72 28.46
CA ARG A 241 10.47 18.51 28.35
C ARG A 241 11.32 17.24 28.40
N ALA A 242 12.46 17.22 27.71
CA ALA A 242 13.38 16.09 27.75
C ALA A 242 13.94 15.87 29.17
N ALA A 243 14.35 16.94 29.84
CA ALA A 243 14.80 16.90 31.23
C ALA A 243 13.70 16.35 32.16
N PHE A 244 12.46 16.83 32.02
CA PHE A 244 11.32 16.33 32.79
C PHE A 244 11.14 14.81 32.68
N PHE A 245 11.18 14.25 31.47
CA PHE A 245 11.05 12.80 31.28
C PHE A 245 12.27 12.02 31.79
N ASN A 246 13.47 12.58 31.67
CA ASN A 246 14.69 11.95 32.19
C ASN A 246 14.72 11.90 33.72
N THR A 247 14.18 12.92 34.40
CA THR A 247 14.05 12.92 35.87
C THR A 247 12.98 11.95 36.34
N ASN A 248 11.89 11.79 35.58
CA ASN A 248 10.73 10.98 35.98
C ASN A 248 10.74 9.59 35.34
N THR A 249 11.80 8.79 35.51
CA THR A 249 12.01 7.51 34.79
C THR A 249 10.85 6.49 34.86
N SER A 250 9.98 6.57 35.86
CA SER A 250 8.83 5.67 36.02
C SER A 250 7.64 5.95 35.07
N TRP A 251 7.66 7.07 34.34
CA TRP A 251 6.53 7.50 33.49
C TRP A 251 6.18 6.51 32.37
N ALA A 252 7.16 5.71 31.93
CA ALA A 252 7.00 4.71 30.86
C ALA A 252 6.69 3.29 31.38
N ASN A 253 6.73 3.04 32.70
CA ASN A 253 6.59 1.68 33.26
C ASN A 253 5.24 1.04 32.89
N SER A 254 4.15 1.80 33.01
CA SER A 254 2.80 1.34 32.64
C SER A 254 2.70 0.98 31.15
N THR A 255 3.49 1.65 30.31
CA THR A 255 3.56 1.40 28.87
C THR A 255 4.34 0.12 28.57
N LEU A 256 5.49 -0.09 29.23
CA LEU A 256 6.30 -1.31 29.10
C LEU A 256 5.51 -2.56 29.53
N GLU A 257 4.82 -2.50 30.67
CA GLU A 257 3.95 -3.59 31.13
C GLU A 257 2.85 -3.92 30.11
N ALA A 258 2.23 -2.89 29.52
CA ALA A 258 1.19 -3.06 28.53
C ALA A 258 1.70 -3.63 27.21
N ILE A 259 2.92 -3.29 26.79
CA ILE A 259 3.59 -3.89 25.63
C ILE A 259 3.77 -5.40 25.85
N HIS A 260 4.38 -5.79 26.97
CA HIS A 260 4.57 -7.21 27.31
C HIS A 260 3.25 -7.97 27.39
N TYR A 261 2.24 -7.37 28.00
CA TYR A 261 0.91 -7.97 28.10
C TYR A 261 0.30 -8.20 26.72
N THR A 262 0.34 -7.18 25.86
CA THR A 262 -0.27 -7.23 24.53
C THR A 262 0.37 -8.30 23.66
N VAL A 263 1.71 -8.39 23.65
CA VAL A 263 2.42 -9.43 22.89
C VAL A 263 2.16 -10.81 23.47
N SER A 264 2.13 -10.96 24.80
CA SER A 264 1.78 -12.23 25.44
C SER A 264 0.36 -12.69 25.08
N TYR A 265 -0.60 -11.76 25.03
CA TYR A 265 -1.96 -12.03 24.56
C TYR A 265 -1.98 -12.48 23.11
N ALA A 266 -1.28 -11.76 22.23
CA ALA A 266 -1.19 -12.09 20.82
C ALA A 266 -0.70 -13.53 20.60
N LYS A 267 0.39 -13.91 21.28
CA LYS A 267 0.98 -15.27 21.20
C LYS A 267 0.07 -16.34 21.77
N ARG A 268 -0.56 -16.07 22.92
CA ARG A 268 -1.42 -17.05 23.60
C ARG A 268 -2.67 -17.38 22.77
N PHE A 269 -3.37 -16.37 22.27
CA PHE A 269 -4.59 -16.58 21.51
C PHE A 269 -4.32 -17.12 20.10
N ALA A 270 -3.17 -16.77 19.50
CA ALA A 270 -2.69 -17.43 18.29
C ALA A 270 -2.49 -18.93 18.49
N GLY A 271 -1.85 -19.33 19.60
CA GLY A 271 -1.74 -20.75 19.98
C GLY A 271 -3.07 -21.46 20.24
N GLN A 272 -4.18 -20.73 20.39
CA GLN A 272 -5.54 -21.26 20.51
C GLN A 272 -6.33 -21.19 19.19
N GLY A 273 -5.74 -20.64 18.12
CA GLY A 273 -6.39 -20.41 16.83
C GLY A 273 -7.31 -19.18 16.78
N ASP A 274 -7.35 -18.37 17.84
CA ASP A 274 -8.15 -17.14 17.89
C ASP A 274 -7.32 -15.94 17.42
N TYR A 275 -7.25 -15.82 16.09
CA TYR A 275 -6.48 -14.76 15.45
C TYR A 275 -7.15 -13.38 15.50
N ASP A 276 -8.46 -13.30 15.79
CA ASP A 276 -9.15 -12.02 15.97
C ASP A 276 -8.60 -11.28 17.20
N VAL A 277 -8.38 -12.01 18.30
CA VAL A 277 -7.74 -11.47 19.50
C VAL A 277 -6.27 -11.14 19.24
N THR A 278 -5.55 -11.96 18.47
CA THR A 278 -4.15 -11.69 18.09
C THR A 278 -4.01 -10.42 17.28
N GLU A 279 -4.78 -10.25 16.21
CA GLU A 279 -4.76 -9.03 15.39
C GLU A 279 -5.19 -7.81 16.20
N PHE A 280 -6.18 -7.96 17.08
CA PHE A 280 -6.61 -6.89 17.94
C PHE A 280 -5.52 -6.47 18.93
N ALA A 281 -4.83 -7.43 19.56
CA ALA A 281 -3.71 -7.17 20.44
C ALA A 281 -2.61 -6.37 19.71
N HIS A 282 -2.14 -6.85 18.57
CA HIS A 282 -1.16 -6.11 17.77
C HIS A 282 -1.62 -4.69 17.38
N ARG A 283 -2.91 -4.49 17.07
CA ARG A 283 -3.45 -3.14 16.84
C ARG A 283 -3.38 -2.26 18.09
N GLN A 284 -3.65 -2.80 19.27
CA GLN A 284 -3.50 -2.07 20.53
C GLN A 284 -2.04 -1.73 20.81
N LEU A 285 -1.09 -2.62 20.47
CA LEU A 285 0.35 -2.36 20.60
C LEU A 285 0.79 -1.15 19.77
N VAL A 286 0.30 -1.06 18.53
CA VAL A 286 0.49 0.07 17.62
C VAL A 286 -0.10 1.35 18.22
N GLN A 287 -1.32 1.30 18.78
CA GLN A 287 -1.95 2.46 19.43
C GLN A 287 -1.21 2.94 20.69
N ILE A 288 -0.70 2.02 21.51
CA ILE A 288 0.12 2.33 22.69
C ILE A 288 1.39 3.06 22.26
N ASN A 289 2.09 2.57 21.22
CA ASN A 289 3.27 3.23 20.68
C ASN A 289 2.96 4.61 20.09
N ALA A 290 1.85 4.77 19.37
CA ALA A 290 1.42 6.07 18.87
C ALA A 290 1.19 7.07 20.02
N ALA A 291 0.51 6.65 21.09
CA ALA A 291 0.28 7.47 22.27
C ALA A 291 1.59 7.82 23.00
N TYR A 292 2.55 6.87 23.03
CA TYR A 292 3.88 7.08 23.61
C TYR A 292 4.67 8.15 22.82
N CYS A 293 4.78 7.99 21.50
CA CYS A 293 5.43 8.96 20.63
C CYS A 293 4.79 10.34 20.74
N GLN A 294 3.47 10.41 20.86
CA GLN A 294 2.75 11.66 21.07
C GLN A 294 3.04 12.29 22.45
N ALA A 295 3.20 11.49 23.50
CA ALA A 295 3.54 12.00 24.83
C ALA A 295 4.98 12.57 24.88
N LYS A 296 5.93 11.90 24.22
CA LYS A 296 7.34 12.30 24.15
C LYS A 296 7.67 13.27 23.01
N GLN A 297 6.68 13.71 22.22
CA GLN A 297 6.87 14.59 21.08
C GLN A 297 7.71 15.84 21.47
N GLY A 298 8.70 16.18 20.65
CA GLY A 298 9.62 17.32 20.90
C GLY A 298 10.76 17.04 21.89
N ALA A 299 10.75 15.89 22.57
CA ALA A 299 11.81 15.45 23.49
C ALA A 299 12.60 14.23 22.96
N PHE A 300 12.43 13.87 21.69
CA PHE A 300 13.25 12.84 21.05
C PHE A 300 14.60 13.42 20.62
N VAL A 301 15.67 12.69 20.90
CA VAL A 301 17.02 13.00 20.44
C VAL A 301 17.27 12.21 19.16
N GLY A 302 17.64 12.88 18.07
CA GLY A 302 18.02 12.21 16.83
C GLY A 302 19.49 11.83 16.80
N SER A 303 19.81 10.86 15.96
CA SER A 303 21.19 10.46 15.73
C SER A 303 21.92 11.47 14.84
N ASN A 304 23.20 11.70 15.13
CA ASN A 304 24.11 12.42 14.26
C ASN A 304 25.11 11.42 13.66
N LEU A 305 25.42 11.54 12.37
CA LEU A 305 26.37 10.66 11.67
C LEU A 305 27.80 10.78 12.20
N PHE A 306 28.17 11.91 12.79
CA PHE A 306 29.55 12.18 13.22
C PHE A 306 29.78 12.05 14.72
N ILE A 307 28.71 12.06 15.53
CA ILE A 307 28.79 12.11 16.99
C ILE A 307 27.72 11.20 17.60
N GLU A 308 28.13 10.29 18.48
CA GLU A 308 27.20 9.53 19.31
C GLU A 308 26.49 10.46 20.30
N MET A 309 25.18 10.63 20.12
CA MET A 309 24.38 11.48 20.98
C MET A 309 23.78 10.65 22.14
N PRO A 310 24.02 11.01 23.41
CA PRO A 310 23.36 10.35 24.53
C PRO A 310 21.84 10.57 24.44
N GLY A 311 21.06 9.51 24.64
CA GLY A 311 19.59 9.57 24.61
C GLY A 311 18.93 9.29 23.25
N VAL A 312 19.69 8.92 22.21
CA VAL A 312 19.14 8.45 20.91
C VAL A 312 18.36 7.15 21.06
N SER A 313 18.86 6.24 21.89
CA SER A 313 18.23 4.94 22.16
C SER A 313 17.01 5.10 23.07
N ASP A 314 15.86 4.60 22.64
CA ASP A 314 14.62 4.62 23.41
C ASP A 314 14.24 3.21 23.87
N GLN A 315 14.19 3.00 25.19
CA GLN A 315 13.88 1.71 25.79
C GLN A 315 12.50 1.17 25.39
N THR A 316 11.48 2.03 25.26
CA THR A 316 10.10 1.61 24.98
C THR A 316 9.98 1.12 23.54
N ILE A 317 10.58 1.85 22.60
CA ILE A 317 10.63 1.48 21.18
C ILE A 317 11.44 0.19 21.01
N ASN A 318 12.63 0.11 21.60
CA ASN A 318 13.49 -1.08 21.53
C ASN A 318 12.79 -2.31 22.11
N THR A 319 12.14 -2.17 23.27
CA THR A 319 11.39 -3.27 23.89
C THR A 319 10.24 -3.71 22.99
N THR A 320 9.50 -2.78 22.38
CA THR A 320 8.42 -3.13 21.44
C THR A 320 8.94 -3.95 20.27
N LEU A 321 9.99 -3.47 19.59
CA LEU A 321 10.55 -4.12 18.41
C LEU A 321 11.16 -5.49 18.75
N GLU A 322 11.83 -5.59 19.90
CA GLU A 322 12.41 -6.84 20.38
C GLU A 322 11.34 -7.88 20.77
N GLN A 323 10.26 -7.46 21.42
CA GLN A 323 9.13 -8.36 21.72
C GLN A 323 8.46 -8.87 20.44
N LEU A 324 8.33 -8.03 19.40
CA LEU A 324 7.84 -8.47 18.10
C LEU A 324 8.82 -9.40 17.38
N ARG A 325 10.13 -9.15 17.49
CA ARG A 325 11.16 -10.05 16.93
C ARG A 325 11.07 -11.44 17.56
N GLN A 326 10.93 -11.50 18.88
CA GLN A 326 10.73 -12.76 19.61
C GLN A 326 9.40 -13.43 19.25
N SER A 327 8.33 -12.66 19.04
CA SER A 327 7.05 -13.17 18.57
C SER A 327 7.16 -13.79 17.17
N MET A 328 7.90 -13.15 16.26
CA MET A 328 8.17 -13.66 14.91
C MET A 328 8.94 -14.97 14.96
N GLN A 329 9.99 -15.06 15.78
CA GLN A 329 10.76 -16.29 15.94
C GLN A 329 9.91 -17.45 16.48
N ASP A 330 9.08 -17.17 17.49
CA ASP A 330 8.14 -18.17 18.03
C ASP A 330 7.14 -18.64 16.96
N ALA A 331 6.56 -17.70 16.20
CA ALA A 331 5.62 -18.00 15.12
C ALA A 331 6.25 -18.91 14.04
N LEU A 332 7.44 -18.55 13.57
CA LEU A 332 8.15 -19.32 12.55
C LEU A 332 8.55 -20.71 13.05
N SER A 333 9.01 -20.83 14.31
CA SER A 333 9.36 -22.13 14.90
C SER A 333 8.17 -23.09 15.01
N LYS A 334 6.96 -22.55 15.17
CA LYS A 334 5.70 -23.31 15.29
C LYS A 334 4.98 -23.50 13.95
N GLY A 335 5.47 -22.88 12.87
CA GLY A 335 4.78 -22.86 11.58
C GLY A 335 3.49 -22.02 11.57
N ASP A 336 3.34 -21.06 12.49
CA ASP A 336 2.15 -20.21 12.60
C ASP A 336 2.24 -19.00 11.65
N GLU A 337 1.87 -19.20 10.39
CA GLU A 337 1.91 -18.17 9.36
C GLU A 337 1.03 -16.96 9.67
N ARG A 338 -0.12 -17.17 10.32
CA ARG A 338 -1.08 -16.08 10.65
C ARG A 338 -0.50 -15.16 11.73
N LEU A 339 0.13 -15.72 12.76
CA LEU A 339 0.83 -14.92 13.77
C LEU A 339 2.03 -14.19 13.16
N ALA A 340 2.80 -14.85 12.29
CA ALA A 340 3.93 -14.23 11.60
C ALA A 340 3.47 -13.09 10.68
N GLU A 341 2.39 -13.27 9.92
CA GLU A 341 1.78 -12.25 9.06
C GLU A 341 1.34 -11.03 9.87
N SER A 342 0.62 -11.27 10.97
CA SER A 342 0.20 -10.21 11.90
C SER A 342 1.38 -9.46 12.51
N THR A 343 2.48 -10.15 12.80
CA THR A 343 3.72 -9.56 13.33
C THR A 343 4.40 -8.65 12.28
N LEU A 344 4.50 -9.09 11.02
CA LEU A 344 5.03 -8.27 9.92
C LEU A 344 4.22 -6.98 9.72
N ARG A 345 2.88 -7.08 9.71
CA ARG A 345 2.00 -5.89 9.61
C ARG A 345 2.24 -4.92 10.76
N THR A 346 2.54 -5.43 11.95
CA THR A 346 2.81 -4.61 13.13
C THR A 346 4.12 -3.86 12.99
N PHE A 347 5.19 -4.50 12.52
CA PHE A 347 6.45 -3.79 12.21
C PHE A 347 6.24 -2.67 11.19
N ALA A 348 5.51 -2.94 10.11
CA ALA A 348 5.20 -1.94 9.09
C ALA A 348 4.33 -0.78 9.63
N ALA A 349 3.38 -1.06 10.52
CA ALA A 349 2.58 -0.02 11.17
C ALA A 349 3.41 0.84 12.13
N LEU A 350 4.31 0.23 12.91
CA LEU A 350 5.24 0.95 13.79
C LEU A 350 6.21 1.83 13.01
N TYR A 351 6.72 1.35 11.87
CA TYR A 351 7.50 2.16 10.94
C TYR A 351 6.77 3.47 10.59
N GLY A 352 5.50 3.38 10.19
CA GLY A 352 4.68 4.56 9.89
C GLY A 352 4.47 5.50 11.07
N ILE A 353 4.34 4.98 12.30
CA ILE A 353 4.27 5.80 13.51
C ILE A 353 5.59 6.53 13.75
N TYR A 354 6.71 5.82 13.66
CA TYR A 354 8.02 6.37 13.97
C TYR A 354 8.52 7.36 12.91
N LEU A 355 8.06 7.26 11.66
CA LEU A 355 8.27 8.31 10.65
C LEU A 355 7.71 9.67 11.09
N GLY A 356 6.59 9.66 11.84
CA GLY A 356 5.96 10.85 12.40
C GLY A 356 6.72 11.49 13.56
N ILE A 357 7.80 10.89 14.06
CA ILE A 357 8.63 11.50 15.11
C ILE A 357 9.39 12.69 14.53
N ALA A 358 9.17 13.87 15.10
CA ALA A 358 9.93 15.07 14.80
C ALA A 358 11.23 15.07 15.61
N TYR A 359 12.34 15.30 14.92
CA TYR A 359 13.66 15.47 15.51
C TYR A 359 14.11 16.92 15.29
N PRO A 360 14.80 17.53 16.25
CA PRO A 360 15.30 18.91 16.13
C PRO A 360 16.45 19.00 15.10
N GLY A 361 16.47 20.05 14.28
CA GLY A 361 17.55 20.32 13.31
C GLY A 361 17.27 19.88 11.87
N ARG A 362 18.02 20.42 10.90
CA ARG A 362 17.77 20.30 9.44
C ARG A 362 18.16 18.95 8.82
N GLU A 363 19.04 18.16 9.45
CA GLU A 363 19.65 16.97 8.83
C GLU A 363 19.60 15.70 9.71
N GLN A 364 18.63 15.58 10.63
CA GLN A 364 18.57 14.40 11.49
C GLN A 364 17.83 13.24 10.81
N THR A 365 18.53 12.11 10.69
CA THR A 365 17.98 10.84 10.20
C THR A 365 16.81 10.40 11.07
N LYS A 366 15.77 9.82 10.46
CA LYS A 366 14.60 9.26 11.17
C LYS A 366 14.95 7.94 11.87
N HIS A 367 15.81 8.03 12.88
CA HIS A 367 16.48 6.89 13.52
C HIS A 367 15.52 5.75 13.89
N HIS A 368 14.42 6.04 14.60
CA HIS A 368 13.48 5.01 15.06
C HIS A 368 12.69 4.38 13.90
N ALA A 369 12.41 5.14 12.83
CA ALA A 369 11.80 4.59 11.63
C ALA A 369 12.77 3.65 10.91
N LEU A 370 14.03 4.08 10.71
CA LEU A 370 15.07 3.23 10.13
C LEU A 370 15.26 1.93 10.92
N LEU A 371 15.25 2.01 12.25
CA LEU A 371 15.32 0.85 13.12
C LEU A 371 14.14 -0.10 12.88
N ALA A 372 12.89 0.37 12.94
CA ALA A 372 11.71 -0.45 12.70
C ALA A 372 11.71 -1.08 11.29
N SER A 373 12.19 -0.35 10.29
CA SER A 373 12.33 -0.86 8.92
C SER A 373 13.36 -2.00 8.82
N THR A 374 14.45 -1.91 9.60
CA THR A 374 15.47 -2.95 9.70
C THR A 374 14.90 -4.21 10.36
N TYR A 375 14.11 -4.06 11.43
CA TYR A 375 13.41 -5.20 12.03
C TYR A 375 12.42 -5.85 11.06
N LEU A 376 11.66 -5.06 10.28
CA LEU A 376 10.75 -5.59 9.25
C LEU A 376 11.51 -6.42 8.20
N VAL A 377 12.59 -5.86 7.64
CA VAL A 377 13.37 -6.56 6.60
C VAL A 377 14.04 -7.81 7.16
N ASN A 378 14.66 -7.73 8.34
CA ASN A 378 15.30 -8.89 8.97
C ASN A 378 14.27 -9.98 9.31
N ALA A 379 13.06 -9.60 9.72
CA ALA A 379 11.98 -10.57 9.95
C ALA A 379 11.64 -11.32 8.66
N ILE A 380 11.67 -10.68 7.49
CA ILE A 380 11.44 -11.32 6.19
C ILE A 380 12.61 -12.22 5.78
N GLU A 381 13.85 -11.76 5.99
CA GLU A 381 15.06 -12.53 5.66
C GLU A 381 15.09 -13.88 6.40
N ILE A 382 14.60 -13.95 7.65
CA ILE A 382 14.52 -15.20 8.41
C ILE A 382 13.49 -16.18 7.82
N ILE A 383 12.42 -15.69 7.18
CA ILE A 383 11.35 -16.53 6.59
C ILE A 383 11.89 -17.42 5.46
N VAL A 384 12.94 -16.98 4.76
CA VAL A 384 13.57 -17.72 3.65
C VAL A 384 13.95 -19.16 4.05
N ALA A 385 14.38 -19.34 5.30
CA ALA A 385 14.78 -20.64 5.85
C ALA A 385 13.58 -21.57 6.15
N HIS A 386 12.36 -21.04 6.23
CA HIS A 386 11.15 -21.76 6.63
C HIS A 386 10.25 -22.16 5.44
N ASP A 387 10.63 -21.88 4.19
CA ASP A 387 9.91 -22.28 2.96
C ASP A 387 8.45 -21.77 2.89
N MET A 388 8.21 -20.53 3.34
CA MET A 388 6.89 -19.88 3.37
C MET A 388 6.79 -18.72 2.34
N PRO A 389 6.66 -19.01 1.02
CA PRO A 389 6.70 -17.99 -0.02
C PRO A 389 5.54 -16.98 0.05
N ASP A 390 4.34 -17.39 0.46
CA ASP A 390 3.19 -16.49 0.59
C ASP A 390 3.40 -15.43 1.67
N LEU A 391 3.98 -15.84 2.81
CA LEU A 391 4.33 -14.95 3.89
C LEU A 391 5.45 -13.99 3.47
N MET A 392 6.44 -14.47 2.70
CA MET A 392 7.47 -13.61 2.11
C MET A 392 6.89 -12.59 1.14
N MET A 393 5.98 -13.00 0.25
CA MET A 393 5.28 -12.08 -0.66
C MET A 393 4.51 -11.01 0.13
N HIS A 394 3.85 -11.38 1.23
CA HIS A 394 3.20 -10.42 2.12
C HIS A 394 4.21 -9.43 2.72
N GLY A 395 5.33 -9.92 3.23
CA GLY A 395 6.42 -9.10 3.75
C GLY A 395 6.99 -8.12 2.72
N VAL A 396 7.27 -8.60 1.51
CA VAL A 396 7.76 -7.77 0.38
C VAL A 396 6.76 -6.66 0.05
N ARG A 397 5.46 -6.95 0.00
CA ARG A 397 4.42 -5.91 -0.20
C ARG A 397 4.41 -4.88 0.92
N LEU A 398 4.68 -5.27 2.17
CA LEU A 398 4.78 -4.34 3.29
C LEU A 398 6.02 -3.44 3.17
N VAL A 399 7.16 -3.98 2.73
CA VAL A 399 8.36 -3.17 2.44
C VAL A 399 8.09 -2.19 1.29
N GLY A 400 7.44 -2.62 0.21
CA GLY A 400 7.03 -1.71 -0.88
C GLY A 400 6.11 -0.59 -0.41
N LYS A 401 5.15 -0.87 0.47
CA LYS A 401 4.31 0.17 1.11
C LYS A 401 5.13 1.10 2.01
N ALA A 402 6.10 0.57 2.74
CA ALA A 402 7.00 1.36 3.58
C ALA A 402 7.86 2.32 2.73
N SER A 403 8.42 1.86 1.60
CA SER A 403 9.16 2.71 0.65
C SER A 403 8.30 3.86 0.13
N LYS A 404 7.06 3.59 -0.27
CA LYS A 404 6.11 4.64 -0.71
C LYS A 404 5.79 5.64 0.40
N LEU A 405 5.67 5.17 1.64
CA LEU A 405 5.46 6.05 2.78
C LEU A 405 6.70 6.93 3.05
N ALA A 406 7.91 6.37 2.93
CA ALA A 406 9.17 7.11 3.06
C ALA A 406 9.28 8.24 2.03
N LEU A 407 8.88 7.96 0.79
CA LEU A 407 8.86 8.95 -0.30
C LEU A 407 7.98 10.16 0.05
N ARG A 408 6.78 9.92 0.59
CA ARG A 408 5.83 10.98 0.99
C ARG A 408 6.29 11.83 2.16
N HIS A 409 7.19 11.30 2.98
CA HIS A 409 7.81 12.03 4.09
C HIS A 409 9.13 12.69 3.69
N GLU A 410 9.47 12.70 2.39
CA GLU A 410 10.68 13.34 1.85
C GLU A 410 11.98 12.81 2.47
N LEU A 411 12.08 11.48 2.60
CA LEU A 411 13.26 10.80 3.15
C LEU A 411 13.96 9.95 2.07
N PRO A 412 14.80 10.56 1.22
CA PRO A 412 15.48 9.86 0.13
C PRO A 412 16.32 8.65 0.60
N ASN A 413 17.04 8.78 1.71
CA ASN A 413 17.92 7.73 2.19
C ASN A 413 17.15 6.48 2.66
N ASP A 414 16.03 6.67 3.35
CA ASP A 414 15.20 5.57 3.85
C ASP A 414 14.53 4.81 2.68
N CYS A 415 13.98 5.56 1.71
CA CYS A 415 13.39 4.95 0.51
C CYS A 415 14.45 4.19 -0.31
N ALA A 416 15.64 4.77 -0.49
CA ALA A 416 16.76 4.11 -1.17
C ALA A 416 17.21 2.81 -0.47
N GLY A 417 17.33 2.83 0.87
CA GLY A 417 17.68 1.66 1.66
C GLY A 417 16.65 0.54 1.54
N LEU A 418 15.36 0.87 1.56
CA LEU A 418 14.28 -0.10 1.39
C LEU A 418 14.22 -0.66 -0.04
N ALA A 419 14.46 0.18 -1.05
CA ALA A 419 14.54 -0.25 -2.45
C ALA A 419 15.70 -1.26 -2.68
N GLU A 420 16.87 -1.01 -2.08
CA GLU A 420 17.99 -1.95 -2.13
C GLU A 420 17.62 -3.30 -1.47
N LYS A 421 16.94 -3.26 -0.33
CA LYS A 421 16.47 -4.47 0.37
C LYS A 421 15.41 -5.22 -0.44
N LEU A 422 14.48 -4.53 -1.12
CA LEU A 422 13.56 -5.16 -2.08
C LEU A 422 14.32 -5.89 -3.20
N GLY A 423 15.34 -5.26 -3.77
CA GLY A 423 16.21 -5.88 -4.77
C GLY A 423 16.88 -7.16 -4.26
N LYS A 424 17.38 -7.17 -3.02
CA LYS A 424 17.98 -8.37 -2.41
C LYS A 424 16.93 -9.47 -2.19
N LEU A 425 15.76 -9.14 -1.68
CA LEU A 425 14.66 -10.10 -1.46
C LEU A 425 14.14 -10.68 -2.79
N ALA A 426 14.16 -9.91 -3.88
CA ALA A 426 13.79 -10.38 -5.20
C ALA A 426 14.72 -11.48 -5.73
N LEU A 427 15.94 -11.63 -5.21
CA LEU A 427 16.87 -12.68 -5.66
C LEU A 427 16.55 -14.07 -5.10
N VAL A 428 15.61 -14.21 -4.18
CA VAL A 428 15.29 -15.51 -3.57
C VAL A 428 14.75 -16.51 -4.60
N GLY A 429 13.95 -16.04 -5.57
CA GLY A 429 13.47 -16.88 -6.67
C GLY A 429 14.56 -17.34 -7.65
N VAL A 430 15.72 -16.67 -7.67
CA VAL A 430 16.91 -17.12 -8.43
C VAL A 430 17.50 -18.37 -7.79
N VAL A 431 17.53 -18.41 -6.45
CA VAL A 431 18.13 -19.51 -5.67
C VAL A 431 17.16 -20.69 -5.56
N LYS A 432 15.86 -20.41 -5.40
CA LYS A 432 14.81 -21.42 -5.23
C LYS A 432 13.67 -21.17 -6.21
N ALA A 433 13.46 -22.09 -7.16
CA ALA A 433 12.44 -21.94 -8.20
C ALA A 433 11.00 -21.82 -7.65
N ASN A 434 10.67 -22.50 -6.54
CA ASN A 434 9.37 -22.37 -5.86
C ASN A 434 9.12 -20.98 -5.24
N HIS A 435 10.15 -20.13 -5.14
CA HIS A 435 10.05 -18.75 -4.66
C HIS A 435 9.99 -17.72 -5.79
N GLN A 436 9.85 -18.14 -7.05
CA GLN A 436 9.64 -17.23 -8.19
C GLN A 436 8.48 -16.22 -7.96
N PRO A 437 7.35 -16.57 -7.32
CA PRO A 437 6.31 -15.60 -6.98
C PRO A 437 6.78 -14.46 -6.05
N VAL A 438 7.79 -14.69 -5.22
CA VAL A 438 8.42 -13.68 -4.36
C VAL A 438 9.19 -12.67 -5.23
N THR A 439 9.96 -13.15 -6.21
CA THR A 439 10.68 -12.30 -7.18
C THR A 439 9.71 -11.45 -7.98
N LEU A 440 8.63 -12.05 -8.50
CA LEU A 440 7.57 -11.34 -9.19
C LEU A 440 6.99 -10.21 -8.32
N THR A 441 6.59 -10.55 -7.09
CA THR A 441 6.02 -9.57 -6.14
C THR A 441 7.00 -8.44 -5.84
N ALA A 442 8.29 -8.74 -5.71
CA ALA A 442 9.30 -7.72 -5.46
C ALA A 442 9.48 -6.77 -6.66
N LEU A 443 9.42 -7.29 -7.89
CA LEU A 443 9.45 -6.45 -9.09
C LEU A 443 8.17 -5.61 -9.27
N GLU A 444 7.00 -6.13 -8.87
CA GLU A 444 5.79 -5.31 -8.77
C GLU A 444 5.99 -4.14 -7.79
N GLN A 445 6.58 -4.40 -6.63
CA GLN A 445 6.84 -3.34 -5.64
C GLN A 445 7.91 -2.34 -6.12
N LEU A 446 8.97 -2.79 -6.79
CA LEU A 446 9.98 -1.90 -7.38
C LEU A 446 9.37 -1.04 -8.48
N SER A 447 8.56 -1.62 -9.36
CA SER A 447 7.79 -0.88 -10.38
C SER A 447 6.89 0.19 -9.76
N ASP A 448 6.14 -0.17 -8.71
CA ASP A 448 5.27 0.76 -7.98
C ASP A 448 6.07 1.94 -7.38
N VAL A 449 7.16 1.65 -6.68
CA VAL A 449 8.01 2.68 -6.06
C VAL A 449 8.66 3.56 -7.11
N THR A 450 9.13 3.00 -8.24
CA THR A 450 9.66 3.78 -9.36
C THR A 450 8.59 4.72 -9.92
N PHE A 451 7.38 4.23 -10.19
CA PHE A 451 6.32 5.09 -10.73
C PHE A 451 5.94 6.22 -9.76
N ASP A 452 5.76 5.91 -8.48
CA ASP A 452 5.40 6.90 -7.47
C ASP A 452 6.52 7.93 -7.28
N LEU A 453 7.80 7.53 -7.37
CA LEU A 453 8.94 8.45 -7.36
C LEU A 453 8.88 9.47 -8.51
N LEU A 454 8.51 9.03 -9.72
CA LEU A 454 8.40 9.92 -10.87
C LEU A 454 7.28 10.96 -10.71
N VAL A 455 6.16 10.56 -10.11
CA VAL A 455 4.96 11.41 -9.96
C VAL A 455 5.02 12.30 -8.70
N GLU A 456 5.38 11.73 -7.56
CA GLU A 456 5.37 12.38 -6.25
C GLU A 456 6.72 13.02 -5.86
N GLY A 457 7.81 12.71 -6.57
CA GLY A 457 9.15 13.24 -6.26
C GLY A 457 9.24 14.77 -6.31
N THR A 458 9.64 15.38 -5.19
CA THR A 458 9.74 16.84 -5.00
C THR A 458 11.18 17.37 -4.96
N HIS A 459 12.14 16.57 -4.50
CA HIS A 459 13.55 16.93 -4.31
C HIS A 459 14.44 16.27 -5.37
N ASP A 460 15.77 16.46 -5.30
CA ASP A 460 16.72 15.72 -6.14
C ASP A 460 16.53 14.20 -5.94
N ILE A 461 16.05 13.54 -7.00
CA ILE A 461 15.75 12.11 -7.00
C ILE A 461 16.88 11.25 -7.60
N ASP A 462 18.00 11.82 -8.02
CA ASP A 462 19.02 11.10 -8.80
C ASP A 462 19.59 9.87 -8.07
N ILE A 463 19.91 10.03 -6.78
CA ILE A 463 20.41 8.93 -5.94
C ILE A 463 19.37 7.80 -5.82
N LEU A 464 18.10 8.17 -5.58
CA LEU A 464 16.99 7.22 -5.45
C LEU A 464 16.75 6.45 -6.75
N VAL A 465 16.70 7.16 -7.87
CA VAL A 465 16.57 6.62 -9.21
C VAL A 465 17.70 5.62 -9.49
N THR A 466 18.94 6.01 -9.20
CA THR A 466 20.11 5.16 -9.41
C THR A 466 20.06 3.87 -8.59
N ARG A 467 19.61 3.95 -7.33
CA ARG A 467 19.45 2.78 -6.45
C ARG A 467 18.34 1.84 -6.93
N LEU A 468 17.18 2.38 -7.32
CA LEU A 468 16.08 1.59 -7.90
C LEU A 468 16.49 0.91 -9.20
N ARG A 469 17.14 1.65 -10.11
CA ARG A 469 17.66 1.12 -11.37
C ARG A 469 18.65 -0.01 -11.13
N SER A 470 19.58 0.18 -10.20
CA SER A 470 20.56 -0.84 -9.83
C SER A 470 19.89 -2.10 -9.26
N ALA A 471 18.87 -1.95 -8.40
CA ALA A 471 18.09 -3.08 -7.88
C ALA A 471 17.38 -3.85 -8.99
N VAL A 472 16.64 -3.16 -9.87
CA VAL A 472 15.92 -3.80 -10.99
C VAL A 472 16.89 -4.48 -11.96
N SER A 473 18.00 -3.82 -12.32
CA SER A 473 19.01 -4.39 -13.20
C SER A 473 19.64 -5.64 -12.59
N SER A 474 20.07 -5.56 -11.33
CA SER A 474 20.71 -6.69 -10.63
C SER A 474 19.80 -7.92 -10.56
N VAL A 475 18.50 -7.71 -10.29
CA VAL A 475 17.51 -8.79 -10.26
C VAL A 475 17.30 -9.37 -11.66
N SER A 476 17.12 -8.51 -12.67
CA SER A 476 16.87 -8.95 -14.04
C SER A 476 18.03 -9.77 -14.59
N GLN A 477 19.27 -9.29 -14.43
CA GLN A 477 20.46 -9.98 -14.89
C GLN A 477 20.63 -11.36 -14.23
N ARG A 478 20.43 -11.44 -12.90
CA ARG A 478 20.57 -12.71 -12.17
C ARG A 478 19.44 -13.69 -12.46
N PHE A 479 18.21 -13.19 -12.64
CA PHE A 479 17.04 -14.02 -12.92
C PHE A 479 17.08 -14.60 -14.33
N LEU A 480 17.59 -13.85 -15.33
CA LEU A 480 17.79 -14.35 -16.70
C LEU A 480 18.77 -15.53 -16.77
N GLY A 481 19.62 -15.71 -15.76
CA GLY A 481 20.49 -16.89 -15.63
C GLY A 481 19.76 -18.17 -15.20
N THR A 482 18.47 -18.10 -14.88
CA THR A 482 17.65 -19.29 -14.53
C THR A 482 17.09 -19.97 -15.79
N PRO A 483 16.62 -21.24 -15.69
CA PRO A 483 16.01 -21.92 -16.84
C PRO A 483 14.70 -21.25 -17.28
N ASP A 484 14.52 -21.04 -18.59
CA ASP A 484 13.29 -20.48 -19.17
C ASP A 484 12.54 -21.51 -20.02
N GLY A 485 11.22 -21.32 -20.14
CA GLY A 485 10.36 -22.10 -21.02
C GLY A 485 10.00 -21.32 -22.29
N ALA A 486 10.03 -21.99 -23.45
CA ALA A 486 9.73 -21.34 -24.74
C ALA A 486 8.26 -20.89 -24.92
N ILE A 487 7.31 -21.54 -24.25
CA ILE A 487 5.86 -21.29 -24.43
C ILE A 487 5.27 -20.44 -23.29
N ALA A 488 5.71 -20.69 -22.05
CA ALA A 488 5.32 -19.94 -20.87
C ALA A 488 6.59 -19.40 -20.21
N SER A 489 7.14 -18.33 -20.79
CA SER A 489 8.39 -17.75 -20.32
C SER A 489 8.24 -17.24 -18.89
N VAL A 490 8.98 -17.89 -18.00
CA VAL A 490 9.06 -17.51 -16.59
C VAL A 490 9.80 -16.18 -16.48
N HIS A 491 10.78 -15.94 -17.35
CA HIS A 491 11.45 -14.65 -17.44
C HIS A 491 10.47 -13.52 -17.78
N SER A 492 9.69 -13.67 -18.84
CA SER A 492 8.76 -12.62 -19.30
C SER A 492 7.67 -12.34 -18.27
N SER A 493 7.10 -13.39 -17.67
CA SER A 493 6.08 -13.23 -16.63
C SER A 493 6.62 -12.60 -15.35
N THR A 494 7.83 -12.99 -14.91
CA THR A 494 8.42 -12.49 -13.65
C THR A 494 8.96 -11.07 -13.78
N LEU A 495 9.64 -10.75 -14.89
CA LEU A 495 10.21 -9.42 -15.15
C LEU A 495 9.17 -8.43 -15.72
N GLY A 496 8.04 -8.96 -16.18
CA GLY A 496 6.97 -8.22 -16.82
C GLY A 496 6.39 -7.03 -16.04
N PRO A 497 6.28 -7.04 -14.69
CA PRO A 497 5.80 -5.87 -13.95
C PRO A 497 6.61 -4.60 -14.21
N TYR A 498 7.90 -4.72 -14.50
CA TYR A 498 8.72 -3.57 -14.84
C TYR A 498 8.75 -3.33 -16.36
N PHE A 499 9.05 -4.36 -17.15
CA PHE A 499 9.42 -4.19 -18.56
C PHE A 499 8.28 -4.39 -19.57
N SER A 500 7.24 -5.16 -19.23
CA SER A 500 6.37 -5.68 -20.29
C SER A 500 5.48 -4.63 -20.93
N SER A 501 5.35 -4.70 -22.25
CA SER A 501 4.43 -3.86 -23.02
C SER A 501 3.02 -4.41 -23.13
N THR A 502 2.82 -5.68 -22.78
CA THR A 502 1.52 -6.37 -22.93
C THR A 502 0.71 -6.38 -21.63
N SER A 503 1.36 -6.13 -20.49
CA SER A 503 0.70 -6.06 -19.18
C SER A 503 0.19 -4.64 -18.89
N THR A 504 -1.10 -4.52 -18.57
CA THR A 504 -1.71 -3.23 -18.20
C THR A 504 -1.28 -2.70 -16.84
N THR A 505 -0.59 -3.53 -16.03
CA THR A 505 -0.11 -3.14 -14.70
C THR A 505 1.38 -2.85 -14.67
N SER A 506 2.09 -2.98 -15.80
CA SER A 506 3.53 -2.76 -15.85
C SER A 506 3.91 -1.29 -15.73
N LEU A 507 5.15 -1.02 -15.31
CA LEU A 507 5.72 0.33 -15.32
C LEU A 507 5.62 0.96 -16.71
N LYS A 508 6.00 0.22 -17.76
CA LYS A 508 5.95 0.72 -19.15
C LYS A 508 4.55 1.17 -19.55
N TYR A 509 3.53 0.35 -19.28
CA TYR A 509 2.15 0.70 -19.61
C TYR A 509 1.68 1.93 -18.83
N ARG A 510 1.98 2.00 -17.53
CA ARG A 510 1.65 3.14 -16.69
C ARG A 510 2.37 4.42 -17.12
N LEU A 511 3.64 4.32 -17.54
CA LEU A 511 4.40 5.43 -18.13
C LEU A 511 3.76 5.93 -19.43
N THR A 512 3.30 5.01 -20.28
CA THR A 512 2.60 5.39 -21.52
C THR A 512 1.32 6.18 -21.21
N ALA A 513 0.53 5.72 -20.24
CA ALA A 513 -0.67 6.43 -19.79
C ALA A 513 -0.33 7.81 -19.21
N LEU A 514 0.67 7.88 -18.32
CA LEU A 514 1.14 9.13 -17.72
C LEU A 514 1.60 10.12 -18.80
N VAL A 515 2.46 9.71 -19.73
CA VAL A 515 2.96 10.56 -20.81
C VAL A 515 1.82 11.13 -21.64
N ASN A 516 0.84 10.31 -22.00
CA ASN A 516 -0.35 10.76 -22.74
C ASN A 516 -1.13 11.85 -21.98
N GLU A 517 -1.20 11.77 -20.65
CA GLU A 517 -1.79 12.82 -19.81
C GLU A 517 -0.92 14.08 -19.76
N LEU A 518 0.40 13.94 -19.59
CA LEU A 518 1.34 15.08 -19.55
C LEU A 518 1.36 15.88 -20.86
N LEU A 519 1.16 15.22 -22.00
CA LEU A 519 1.09 15.86 -23.32
C LEU A 519 -0.10 16.82 -23.47
N GLN A 520 -1.16 16.68 -22.67
CA GLN A 520 -2.34 17.54 -22.72
C GLN A 520 -2.22 18.77 -21.81
N ALA A 521 -1.17 18.85 -20.99
CA ALA A 521 -1.00 19.94 -20.04
C ALA A 521 -0.57 21.25 -20.74
N PRO A 522 -1.11 22.41 -20.31
CA PRO A 522 -0.72 23.70 -20.86
C PRO A 522 0.71 24.08 -20.44
N GLU A 523 1.29 25.01 -21.19
CA GLU A 523 2.58 25.64 -20.88
C GLU A 523 2.57 26.27 -19.48
N GLY A 524 3.69 26.20 -18.76
CA GLY A 524 3.84 26.77 -17.42
C GLY A 524 3.23 25.96 -16.28
N HIS A 525 2.72 24.75 -16.51
CA HIS A 525 2.21 23.88 -15.45
C HIS A 525 3.34 23.27 -14.61
N GLU A 526 3.70 23.91 -13.49
CA GLU A 526 4.86 23.55 -12.64
C GLU A 526 4.94 22.07 -12.25
N GLN A 527 3.82 21.47 -11.82
CA GLN A 527 3.81 20.05 -11.44
C GLN A 527 4.14 19.13 -12.62
N VAL A 528 3.67 19.43 -13.82
CA VAL A 528 3.94 18.63 -15.02
C VAL A 528 5.39 18.80 -15.45
N ALA A 529 5.89 20.04 -15.44
CA ALA A 529 7.31 20.31 -15.69
C ALA A 529 8.22 19.53 -14.72
N ARG A 530 7.85 19.45 -13.43
CA ARG A 530 8.57 18.64 -12.44
C ARG A 530 8.53 17.14 -12.75
N ILE A 531 7.37 16.60 -13.11
CA ILE A 531 7.24 15.18 -13.48
C ILE A 531 8.10 14.88 -14.73
N ILE A 532 8.11 15.77 -15.73
CA ILE A 532 8.97 15.63 -16.92
C ILE A 532 10.46 15.65 -16.52
N SER A 533 10.86 16.54 -15.62
CA SER A 533 12.21 16.56 -15.05
C SER A 533 12.57 15.24 -14.36
N ASN A 534 11.67 14.71 -13.53
CA ASN A 534 11.86 13.42 -12.86
C ASN A 534 12.03 12.26 -13.87
N ILE A 535 11.24 12.25 -14.95
CA ILE A 535 11.36 11.26 -16.03
C ILE A 535 12.70 11.41 -16.77
N CYS A 536 13.18 12.64 -16.98
CA CYS A 536 14.49 12.90 -17.58
C CYS A 536 15.62 12.30 -16.71
N ILE A 537 15.61 12.57 -15.40
CA ILE A 537 16.57 12.01 -14.43
C ILE A 537 16.50 10.47 -14.42
N TRP A 538 15.30 9.90 -14.49
CA TRP A 538 15.12 8.45 -14.60
C TRP A 538 15.63 7.85 -15.91
N ALA A 539 15.52 8.56 -17.01
CA ALA A 539 16.04 8.13 -18.30
C ALA A 539 17.58 8.23 -18.37
N HIS A 540 18.19 9.12 -17.57
CA HIS A 540 19.64 9.31 -17.52
C HIS A 540 20.38 8.00 -17.28
N GLN A 541 21.33 7.67 -18.16
CA GLN A 541 22.12 6.42 -18.14
C GLN A 541 21.32 5.11 -18.12
N SER A 542 20.01 5.12 -18.35
CA SER A 542 19.18 3.91 -18.36
C SER A 542 19.59 2.89 -19.44
N TYR A 543 20.20 3.36 -20.52
CA TYR A 543 20.68 2.54 -21.64
C TYR A 543 21.80 1.55 -21.25
N ILE A 544 22.64 1.88 -20.25
CA ILE A 544 23.77 1.02 -19.83
C ILE A 544 23.26 -0.30 -19.24
N PRO A 545 22.49 -0.31 -18.12
CA PRO A 545 21.96 -1.55 -17.56
C PRO A 545 20.97 -2.22 -18.50
N HIS A 546 20.21 -1.45 -19.28
CA HIS A 546 19.28 -2.03 -20.25
C HIS A 546 20.00 -2.84 -21.33
N ARG A 547 21.10 -2.33 -21.91
CA ARG A 547 21.94 -3.07 -22.85
C ARG A 547 22.40 -4.41 -22.27
N GLU A 548 22.86 -4.42 -21.02
CA GLU A 548 23.32 -5.66 -20.37
C GLU A 548 22.18 -6.67 -20.22
N VAL A 549 21.00 -6.23 -19.75
CA VAL A 549 19.81 -7.07 -19.62
C VAL A 549 19.36 -7.61 -20.98
N LEU A 550 19.35 -6.76 -22.01
CA LEU A 550 18.97 -7.13 -23.38
C LEU A 550 19.91 -8.19 -23.95
N LEU A 551 21.23 -7.99 -23.84
CA LEU A 551 22.22 -8.95 -24.34
C LEU A 551 22.16 -10.29 -23.61
N LEU A 552 21.94 -10.28 -22.29
CA LEU A 552 21.73 -11.52 -21.52
C LEU A 552 20.47 -12.26 -21.96
N ALA A 553 19.36 -11.54 -22.19
CA ALA A 553 18.13 -12.17 -22.67
C ALA A 553 18.34 -12.88 -24.02
N VAL A 554 19.07 -12.24 -24.94
CA VAL A 554 19.45 -12.82 -26.23
C VAL A 554 20.39 -14.02 -26.06
N GLN A 555 21.42 -13.90 -25.23
CA GLN A 555 22.39 -14.97 -24.96
C GLN A 555 21.71 -16.23 -24.42
N HIS A 556 20.71 -16.07 -23.56
CA HIS A 556 19.93 -17.17 -22.99
C HIS A 556 18.77 -17.62 -23.88
N ARG A 557 18.59 -17.04 -25.07
CA ARG A 557 17.44 -17.28 -25.99
C ARG A 557 16.08 -17.19 -25.26
N SER A 558 15.97 -16.23 -24.36
CA SER A 558 14.79 -15.99 -23.51
C SER A 558 13.68 -15.31 -24.31
N ALA A 559 12.41 -15.69 -24.11
CA ALA A 559 11.29 -14.97 -24.74
C ALA A 559 11.16 -13.52 -24.24
N PHE A 560 11.78 -13.21 -23.09
CA PHE A 560 11.88 -11.85 -22.55
C PHE A 560 12.61 -10.87 -23.50
N THR A 561 13.37 -11.38 -24.48
CA THR A 561 13.94 -10.55 -25.55
C THR A 561 12.89 -9.69 -26.24
N LEU A 562 11.64 -10.14 -26.37
CA LEU A 562 10.55 -9.32 -26.89
C LEU A 562 10.33 -8.05 -26.06
N ASP A 563 10.11 -8.20 -24.74
CA ASP A 563 9.86 -7.07 -23.84
C ASP A 563 11.10 -6.15 -23.78
N ALA A 564 12.31 -6.72 -23.83
CA ALA A 564 13.54 -5.95 -23.83
C ALA A 564 13.73 -5.13 -25.13
N ILE A 565 13.44 -5.70 -26.31
CA ILE A 565 13.46 -4.96 -27.58
C ILE A 565 12.40 -3.86 -27.56
N GLN A 566 11.17 -4.18 -27.15
CA GLN A 566 10.09 -3.20 -27.07
C GLN A 566 10.42 -2.07 -26.11
N TRP A 567 11.12 -2.34 -25.00
CA TRP A 567 11.60 -1.30 -24.10
C TRP A 567 12.58 -0.33 -24.79
N ALA A 568 13.54 -0.85 -25.56
CA ALA A 568 14.50 -0.05 -26.35
C ALA A 568 13.86 0.75 -27.50
N ILE A 569 12.56 0.55 -27.77
CA ILE A 569 11.83 1.18 -28.88
C ILE A 569 10.74 2.11 -28.35
N ASP A 570 9.88 1.61 -27.47
CA ASP A 570 8.72 2.33 -26.96
C ASP A 570 9.12 3.42 -25.94
N VAL A 571 10.10 3.17 -25.05
CA VAL A 571 10.53 4.19 -24.08
C VAL A 571 11.13 5.42 -24.80
N PRO A 572 12.00 5.25 -25.82
CA PRO A 572 12.42 6.35 -26.69
C PRO A 572 11.26 7.14 -27.32
N GLU A 573 10.21 6.47 -27.82
CA GLU A 573 9.03 7.16 -28.35
C GLU A 573 8.35 8.04 -27.29
N LEU A 574 8.26 7.56 -26.05
CA LEU A 574 7.69 8.30 -24.93
C LEU A 574 8.54 9.52 -24.56
N LEU A 575 9.86 9.34 -24.43
CA LEU A 575 10.79 10.43 -24.09
C LEU A 575 10.80 11.51 -25.17
N SER A 576 10.79 11.11 -26.45
CA SER A 576 10.73 12.05 -27.56
C SER A 576 9.38 12.77 -27.62
N ALA A 577 8.27 12.09 -27.32
CA ALA A 577 6.98 12.77 -27.21
C ALA A 577 6.99 13.82 -26.08
N LEU A 578 7.57 13.51 -24.92
CA LEU A 578 7.69 14.46 -23.81
C LEU A 578 8.54 15.69 -24.15
N SER A 579 9.60 15.57 -24.95
CA SER A 579 10.39 16.73 -25.37
C SER A 579 9.58 17.72 -26.22
N SER A 580 8.48 17.26 -26.82
CA SER A 580 7.54 18.07 -27.61
C SER A 580 6.33 18.53 -26.79
N ALA A 581 6.25 18.21 -25.49
CA ALA A 581 5.12 18.60 -24.65
C ALA A 581 5.12 20.12 -24.38
N PRO A 582 3.96 20.79 -24.36
CA PRO A 582 3.89 22.24 -24.10
C PRO A 582 4.45 22.64 -22.73
N ALA A 583 4.29 21.77 -21.73
CA ALA A 583 4.79 21.99 -20.38
C ALA A 583 6.26 21.57 -20.18
N CYS A 584 6.96 21.07 -21.21
CA CYS A 584 8.35 20.65 -21.11
C CYS A 584 9.30 21.87 -21.03
N PRO A 585 10.13 21.98 -19.97
CA PRO A 585 11.18 22.99 -19.91
C PRO A 585 12.15 22.89 -21.10
N GLU A 586 12.54 24.03 -21.69
CA GLU A 586 13.41 24.07 -22.87
C GLU A 586 14.73 23.32 -22.67
N HIS A 587 15.37 23.47 -21.50
CA HIS A 587 16.65 22.83 -21.21
C HIS A 587 16.58 21.29 -21.16
N LEU A 588 15.39 20.70 -20.97
CA LEU A 588 15.21 19.24 -20.91
C LEU A 588 14.92 18.61 -22.27
N LYS A 589 14.54 19.40 -23.28
CA LYS A 589 14.13 18.85 -24.58
C LYS A 589 15.24 18.05 -25.25
N ASP A 590 16.44 18.62 -25.30
CA ASP A 590 17.62 17.98 -25.89
C ASP A 590 18.10 16.78 -25.05
N GLU A 591 17.96 16.84 -23.72
CA GLU A 591 18.34 15.74 -22.84
C GLU A 591 17.42 14.52 -23.03
N LEU A 592 16.10 14.74 -23.10
CA LEU A 592 15.12 13.69 -23.35
C LEU A 592 15.35 13.01 -24.70
N ILE A 593 15.63 13.79 -25.76
CA ILE A 593 15.95 13.24 -27.08
C ILE A 593 17.26 12.44 -27.03
N ARG A 594 18.30 12.98 -26.39
CA ARG A 594 19.58 12.29 -26.24
C ARG A 594 19.44 10.95 -25.51
N HIS A 595 18.64 10.91 -24.44
CA HIS A 595 18.35 9.67 -23.72
C HIS A 595 17.54 8.67 -24.56
N ALA A 596 16.59 9.14 -25.37
CA ALA A 596 15.86 8.32 -26.33
C ALA A 596 16.81 7.68 -27.36
N VAL A 597 17.69 8.48 -27.95
CA VAL A 597 18.70 8.02 -28.94
C VAL A 597 19.64 6.99 -28.33
N TRP A 598 20.19 7.23 -27.14
CA TRP A 598 21.09 6.27 -26.48
C TRP A 598 20.43 4.93 -26.14
N LEU A 599 19.14 4.92 -25.84
CA LEU A 599 18.38 3.69 -25.63
C LEU A 599 18.22 2.89 -26.94
N VAL A 600 17.87 3.54 -28.05
CA VAL A 600 17.81 2.87 -29.37
C VAL A 600 19.18 2.36 -29.81
N GLU A 601 20.25 3.11 -29.51
CA GLU A 601 21.63 2.72 -29.81
C GLU A 601 22.05 1.40 -29.12
N THR A 602 21.38 0.97 -28.05
CA THR A 602 21.65 -0.34 -27.43
C THR A 602 21.43 -1.50 -28.40
N LEU A 603 20.54 -1.36 -29.39
CA LEU A 603 20.25 -2.38 -30.41
C LEU A 603 21.42 -2.60 -31.38
N SER A 604 22.35 -1.64 -31.49
CA SER A 604 23.55 -1.80 -32.32
C SER A 604 24.49 -2.91 -31.83
N TRP A 605 24.37 -3.29 -30.55
CA TRP A 605 25.25 -4.24 -29.87
C TRP A 605 24.85 -5.71 -30.08
N PHE A 606 23.79 -6.01 -30.83
CA PHE A 606 23.42 -7.39 -31.09
C PHE A 606 24.54 -8.18 -31.79
N PRO A 607 24.81 -9.43 -31.37
CA PRO A 607 25.78 -10.31 -32.05
C PRO A 607 25.45 -10.49 -33.53
N ASP A 608 26.50 -10.58 -34.36
CA ASP A 608 26.39 -10.84 -35.80
C ASP A 608 26.64 -12.33 -36.08
N ASP A 609 25.74 -13.17 -35.58
CA ASP A 609 25.71 -14.59 -35.91
C ASP A 609 24.32 -15.00 -36.43
N ARG A 610 24.29 -16.01 -37.30
CA ARG A 610 23.08 -16.46 -38.00
C ARG A 610 21.96 -16.83 -37.05
N ASP A 611 22.28 -17.54 -35.98
CA ASP A 611 21.30 -18.07 -35.05
C ASP A 611 20.66 -16.95 -34.21
N THR A 612 21.48 -16.07 -33.65
CA THR A 612 21.02 -14.91 -32.88
C THR A 612 20.20 -13.96 -33.73
N THR A 613 20.65 -13.70 -34.97
CA THR A 613 19.93 -12.85 -35.92
C THR A 613 18.55 -13.42 -36.24
N THR A 614 18.47 -14.74 -36.49
CA THR A 614 17.20 -15.43 -36.74
C THR A 614 16.29 -15.39 -35.51
N PHE A 615 16.87 -15.59 -34.32
CA PHE A 615 16.14 -15.55 -33.06
C PHE A 615 15.55 -14.17 -32.77
N ILE A 616 16.33 -13.10 -32.93
CA ILE A 616 15.88 -11.71 -32.71
C ILE A 616 14.77 -11.34 -33.71
N GLU A 617 14.91 -11.75 -34.97
CA GLU A 617 13.91 -11.42 -36.00
C GLU A 617 12.55 -12.08 -35.75
N ASN A 618 12.48 -13.18 -34.99
CA ASN A 618 11.20 -13.76 -34.54
C ASN A 618 10.34 -12.77 -33.72
N PHE A 619 10.96 -11.71 -33.19
CA PHE A 619 10.30 -10.63 -32.45
C PHE A 619 10.08 -9.36 -33.29
N SER A 620 10.20 -9.45 -34.62
CA SER A 620 9.90 -8.37 -35.57
C SER A 620 10.70 -7.08 -35.35
N LEU A 621 12.01 -7.19 -35.10
CA LEU A 621 12.88 -6.03 -34.91
C LEU A 621 12.85 -5.07 -36.12
N THR A 622 12.89 -5.61 -37.34
CA THR A 622 12.82 -4.82 -38.59
C THR A 622 11.56 -3.95 -38.65
N GLU A 623 10.39 -4.52 -38.34
CA GLU A 623 9.13 -3.78 -38.34
C GLU A 623 9.09 -2.74 -37.22
N SER A 624 9.59 -3.09 -36.04
CA SER A 624 9.56 -2.19 -34.87
C SER A 624 10.44 -0.95 -35.10
N LEU A 625 11.67 -1.12 -35.62
CA LEU A 625 12.54 0.00 -36.00
C LEU A 625 11.91 0.88 -37.09
N PHE A 626 11.26 0.27 -38.07
CA PHE A 626 10.54 0.99 -39.12
C PHE A 626 9.38 1.83 -38.58
N GLU A 627 8.51 1.23 -37.76
CA GLU A 627 7.34 1.95 -37.22
C GLU A 627 7.76 3.15 -36.37
N THR A 628 8.79 2.99 -35.54
CA THR A 628 9.31 4.08 -34.71
C THR A 628 9.98 5.16 -35.53
N ALA A 629 10.78 4.81 -36.54
CA ALA A 629 11.32 5.80 -37.49
C ALA A 629 10.20 6.57 -38.19
N TRP A 630 9.17 5.87 -38.68
CA TRP A 630 8.04 6.46 -39.37
C TRP A 630 7.25 7.43 -38.48
N ARG A 631 6.93 7.04 -37.24
CA ARG A 631 6.20 7.88 -36.27
C ARG A 631 7.02 9.08 -35.84
N SER A 632 8.33 8.91 -35.64
CA SER A 632 9.25 9.99 -35.25
C SER A 632 9.31 11.08 -36.33
N HIS A 633 9.33 10.69 -37.61
CA HIS A 633 9.25 11.64 -38.73
C HIS A 633 7.94 12.43 -38.71
N VAL A 634 6.80 11.76 -38.53
CA VAL A 634 5.47 12.42 -38.46
C VAL A 634 5.40 13.43 -37.30
N ARG A 635 6.14 13.18 -36.21
CA ARG A 635 6.21 14.07 -35.03
C ARG A 635 7.31 15.12 -35.11
N ASN A 636 8.01 15.25 -36.24
CA ASN A 636 9.15 16.16 -36.43
C ASN A 636 10.34 15.90 -35.48
N GLN A 637 10.56 14.64 -35.09
CA GLN A 637 11.64 14.20 -34.21
C GLN A 637 12.80 13.64 -35.06
N SER A 638 13.57 14.53 -35.69
CA SER A 638 14.57 14.17 -36.69
C SER A 638 15.69 13.27 -36.16
N GLU A 639 16.22 13.55 -34.97
CA GLU A 639 17.34 12.79 -34.42
C GLU A 639 16.99 11.32 -34.12
N LEU A 640 15.80 11.08 -33.55
CA LEU A 640 15.30 9.73 -33.29
C LEU A 640 14.98 9.00 -34.60
N HIS A 641 14.38 9.70 -35.57
CA HIS A 641 14.13 9.15 -36.91
C HIS A 641 15.42 8.66 -37.58
N GLU A 642 16.44 9.50 -37.65
CA GLU A 642 17.73 9.15 -38.27
C GLU A 642 18.44 8.02 -37.51
N THR A 643 18.35 8.00 -36.18
CA THR A 643 18.92 6.93 -35.36
C THR A 643 18.26 5.59 -35.68
N CYS A 644 16.92 5.52 -35.69
CA CYS A 644 16.19 4.29 -36.02
C CYS A 644 16.48 3.84 -37.46
N LYS A 645 16.55 4.77 -38.41
CA LYS A 645 16.92 4.51 -39.81
C LYS A 645 18.34 3.92 -39.93
N ALA A 646 19.30 4.48 -39.22
CA ALA A 646 20.67 3.97 -39.16
C ALA A 646 20.74 2.57 -38.52
N ARG A 647 20.03 2.34 -37.41
CA ARG A 647 19.93 1.00 -36.79
C ARG A 647 19.28 -0.01 -37.72
N LEU A 648 18.24 0.37 -38.47
CA LEU A 648 17.57 -0.47 -39.46
C LEU A 648 18.53 -0.86 -40.61
N LEU A 649 19.36 0.07 -41.08
CA LEU A 649 20.39 -0.22 -42.09
C LEU A 649 21.47 -1.17 -41.56
N ASP A 650 21.95 -0.94 -40.33
CA ASP A 650 22.92 -1.83 -39.70
C ASP A 650 22.32 -3.23 -39.45
N TRP A 651 21.03 -3.31 -39.11
CA TRP A 651 20.31 -4.58 -39.01
C TRP A 651 20.16 -5.26 -40.37
N ALA A 652 19.87 -4.51 -41.44
CA ALA A 652 19.82 -5.02 -42.80
C ALA A 652 21.17 -5.64 -43.23
N LYS A 653 22.28 -5.02 -42.83
CA LYS A 653 23.62 -5.54 -43.06
C LYS A 653 23.83 -6.88 -42.35
N LYS A 654 23.61 -6.94 -41.03
CA LYS A 654 23.78 -8.17 -40.22
C LYS A 654 22.85 -9.28 -40.70
N GLY A 655 21.56 -8.96 -40.81
CA GLY A 655 20.51 -9.86 -41.29
C GLY A 655 20.70 -10.38 -42.70
N GLY A 656 21.17 -9.53 -43.62
CA GLY A 656 21.39 -9.87 -45.03
C GLY A 656 22.66 -10.68 -45.29
N SER A 657 23.63 -10.65 -44.38
CA SER A 657 24.83 -11.50 -44.45
C SER A 657 24.52 -12.97 -44.23
N HIS A 658 23.39 -13.29 -43.58
CA HIS A 658 22.97 -14.65 -43.27
C HIS A 658 21.70 -15.05 -44.05
N ALA A 659 21.63 -16.29 -44.50
CA ALA A 659 20.38 -16.84 -45.04
C ALA A 659 19.47 -17.31 -43.87
N THR A 660 18.69 -16.38 -43.30
CA THR A 660 17.88 -16.59 -42.07
C THR A 660 16.46 -17.07 -42.32
N GLY A 661 16.00 -17.17 -43.57
CA GLY A 661 14.62 -17.54 -43.92
C GLY A 661 13.58 -16.41 -43.73
N TRP A 662 13.92 -15.36 -42.99
CA TRP A 662 13.04 -14.22 -42.70
C TRP A 662 13.10 -13.06 -43.71
N GLN A 663 13.98 -13.16 -44.72
CA GLN A 663 14.17 -12.13 -45.75
C GLN A 663 14.42 -10.73 -45.15
N ILE A 664 15.27 -10.66 -44.11
CA ILE A 664 15.56 -9.43 -43.35
C ILE A 664 16.03 -8.31 -44.27
N LEU A 665 16.94 -8.60 -45.20
CA LEU A 665 17.45 -7.63 -46.18
C LEU A 665 16.31 -7.05 -47.05
N ASP A 666 15.41 -7.88 -47.57
CA ASP A 666 14.27 -7.42 -48.38
C ASP A 666 13.33 -6.51 -47.57
N SER A 667 12.96 -6.93 -46.37
CA SER A 667 12.04 -6.17 -45.50
C SER A 667 12.66 -4.84 -45.06
N ALA A 668 13.93 -4.85 -44.68
CA ALA A 668 14.63 -3.63 -44.26
C ALA A 668 14.84 -2.65 -45.43
N MET A 669 15.14 -3.14 -46.65
CA MET A 669 15.24 -2.27 -47.83
C MET A 669 13.90 -1.63 -48.18
N LYS A 670 12.81 -2.41 -48.16
CA LYS A 670 11.44 -1.87 -48.34
C LYS A 670 11.10 -0.81 -47.29
N ALA A 671 11.45 -1.05 -46.03
CA ALA A 671 11.26 -0.10 -44.95
C ALA A 671 12.06 1.20 -45.16
N LEU A 672 13.34 1.10 -45.55
CA LEU A 672 14.17 2.27 -45.84
C LEU A 672 13.67 3.07 -47.05
N VAL A 673 13.18 2.39 -48.08
CA VAL A 673 12.52 3.05 -49.23
C VAL A 673 11.26 3.78 -48.79
N ALA A 674 10.42 3.16 -47.98
CA ALA A 674 9.22 3.81 -47.44
C ALA A 674 9.59 5.08 -46.66
N LEU A 675 10.62 5.03 -45.81
CA LEU A 675 11.10 6.21 -45.06
C LEU A 675 11.64 7.31 -45.99
N ALA A 676 12.49 6.96 -46.97
CA ALA A 676 13.04 7.95 -47.91
C ALA A 676 11.98 8.61 -48.79
N VAL A 677 10.94 7.87 -49.20
CA VAL A 677 9.79 8.42 -49.91
C VAL A 677 8.95 9.32 -49.00
N GLN A 678 8.83 8.98 -47.72
CA GLN A 678 8.10 9.78 -46.73
C GLN A 678 8.77 11.16 -46.51
N GLU A 679 10.09 11.20 -46.47
CA GLU A 679 10.88 12.44 -46.38
C GLU A 679 10.64 13.40 -47.57
N GLY A 680 10.12 12.89 -48.69
CA GLY A 680 9.61 13.70 -49.80
C GLY A 680 10.65 14.47 -50.62
N SER A 681 11.95 14.26 -50.38
CA SER A 681 13.03 14.97 -51.08
C SER A 681 13.89 14.03 -51.95
N ASP A 682 14.32 14.49 -53.12
CA ASP A 682 15.29 13.74 -53.95
C ASP A 682 16.62 13.52 -53.19
N ALA A 683 16.99 14.46 -52.32
CA ALA A 683 18.16 14.34 -51.46
C ALA A 683 18.08 13.15 -50.50
N ALA A 684 16.89 12.78 -50.03
CA ALA A 684 16.68 11.61 -49.17
C ALA A 684 16.98 10.30 -49.92
N VAL A 685 16.56 10.19 -51.17
CA VAL A 685 16.82 9.02 -52.03
C VAL A 685 18.30 8.90 -52.35
N VAL A 686 18.97 9.99 -52.73
CA VAL A 686 20.42 10.01 -52.98
C VAL A 686 21.20 9.65 -51.72
N ARG A 687 20.76 10.14 -50.55
CA ARG A 687 21.37 9.77 -49.27
C ARG A 687 21.22 8.27 -49.01
N LEU A 688 20.02 7.72 -49.17
CA LEU A 688 19.75 6.30 -48.99
C LEU A 688 20.66 5.44 -49.88
N THR A 689 20.74 5.74 -51.18
CA THR A 689 21.59 4.97 -52.10
C THR A 689 23.08 5.10 -51.75
N SER A 690 23.53 6.28 -51.29
CA SER A 690 24.90 6.48 -50.81
C SER A 690 25.21 5.67 -49.54
N GLU A 691 24.24 5.54 -48.63
CA GLU A 691 24.37 4.79 -47.38
C GLU A 691 24.37 3.29 -47.62
N ILE A 692 23.51 2.81 -48.52
CA ILE A 692 23.52 1.42 -48.98
C ILE A 692 24.86 1.09 -49.65
N THR A 693 25.33 1.94 -50.57
CA THR A 693 26.65 1.74 -51.21
C THR A 693 27.77 1.64 -50.17
N ARG A 694 27.75 2.52 -49.17
CA ARG A 694 28.71 2.51 -48.06
C ARG A 694 28.60 1.24 -47.22
N MET A 695 27.38 0.77 -46.93
CA MET A 695 27.14 -0.48 -46.22
C MET A 695 27.71 -1.68 -47.00
N LEU A 696 27.51 -1.72 -48.32
CA LEU A 696 27.98 -2.80 -49.20
C LEU A 696 29.51 -2.86 -49.33
N GLY A 697 30.19 -1.71 -49.15
CA GLY A 697 31.65 -1.61 -49.15
C GLY A 697 32.32 -1.92 -47.80
N ARG A 698 31.56 -2.16 -46.73
CA ARG A 698 32.09 -2.53 -45.40
C ARG A 698 32.29 -4.04 -45.28
N GLU A 699 33.20 -4.44 -44.40
CA GLU A 699 33.39 -5.84 -44.01
C GLU A 699 32.11 -6.41 -43.38
N GLY A 700 31.78 -7.67 -43.68
CA GLY A 700 30.53 -8.30 -43.23
C GLY A 700 29.27 -7.81 -43.95
N ALA A 701 29.39 -7.29 -45.17
CA ALA A 701 28.25 -6.94 -46.01
C ALA A 701 27.55 -8.21 -46.57
N PRO A 702 26.26 -8.11 -46.95
CA PRO A 702 25.51 -9.22 -47.53
C PRO A 702 26.25 -9.89 -48.70
N SER A 703 26.10 -11.20 -48.88
CA SER A 703 26.76 -11.90 -50.00
C SER A 703 26.21 -11.43 -51.36
N PRO A 704 27.00 -11.47 -52.45
CA PRO A 704 26.51 -11.11 -53.78
C PRO A 704 25.24 -11.87 -54.20
N HIS A 705 25.14 -13.14 -53.81
CA HIS A 705 23.95 -13.96 -54.03
C HIS A 705 22.72 -13.37 -53.30
N ASN A 706 22.83 -13.08 -52.01
CA ASN A 706 21.70 -12.54 -51.22
C ASN A 706 21.29 -11.14 -51.70
N ARG A 707 22.26 -10.33 -52.17
CA ARG A 707 22.00 -9.02 -52.78
C ARG A 707 21.19 -9.17 -54.06
N GLN A 708 21.62 -10.05 -54.97
CA GLN A 708 20.96 -10.29 -56.24
C GLN A 708 19.53 -10.82 -56.04
N GLU A 709 19.35 -11.80 -55.15
CA GLU A 709 18.03 -12.34 -54.83
C GLU A 709 17.10 -11.27 -54.22
N THR A 710 17.63 -10.40 -53.37
CA THR A 710 16.85 -9.28 -52.81
C THR A 710 16.51 -8.25 -53.88
N ALA A 711 17.44 -7.90 -54.76
CA ALA A 711 17.20 -6.98 -55.87
C ALA A 711 16.07 -7.48 -56.79
N GLU A 712 16.06 -8.78 -57.11
CA GLU A 712 15.00 -9.40 -57.91
C GLU A 712 13.63 -9.32 -57.22
N ARG A 713 13.57 -9.54 -55.90
CA ARG A 713 12.32 -9.39 -55.12
C ARG A 713 11.84 -7.94 -55.06
N LEU A 714 12.75 -6.97 -54.92
CA LEU A 714 12.40 -5.55 -54.96
C LEU A 714 11.86 -5.14 -56.34
N ILE A 715 12.47 -5.62 -57.43
CA ILE A 715 11.99 -5.40 -58.81
C ILE A 715 10.61 -6.04 -59.00
N ALA A 716 10.41 -7.26 -58.51
CA ALA A 716 9.12 -7.93 -58.58
C ALA A 716 8.04 -7.16 -57.80
N HIS A 717 8.38 -6.63 -56.63
CA HIS A 717 7.47 -5.83 -55.82
C HIS A 717 7.14 -4.50 -56.49
N ALA A 718 8.13 -3.79 -57.06
CA ALA A 718 7.92 -2.55 -57.81
C ALA A 718 6.97 -2.72 -59.02
N ARG A 719 6.96 -3.91 -59.62
CA ARG A 719 6.12 -4.26 -60.78
C ARG A 719 4.77 -4.88 -60.41
N SER A 720 4.55 -5.23 -59.15
CA SER A 720 3.32 -5.89 -58.70
C SER A 720 2.18 -4.87 -58.55
N PRO A 721 0.94 -5.21 -58.94
CA PRO A 721 -0.23 -4.39 -58.60
C PRO A 721 -0.42 -4.33 -57.07
N ARG A 722 -0.82 -3.15 -56.57
CA ARG A 722 -1.03 -2.89 -55.13
C ARG A 722 -1.93 -3.92 -54.48
N GLN A 723 -1.50 -4.48 -53.35
CA GLN A 723 -2.34 -5.35 -52.53
C GLN A 723 -3.10 -4.50 -51.52
N ARG A 724 -4.42 -4.32 -51.71
CA ARG A 724 -5.25 -3.52 -50.78
C ARG A 724 -5.33 -4.07 -49.34
N HIS A 725 -4.71 -5.22 -49.04
CA HIS A 725 -4.83 -5.95 -47.78
C HIS A 725 -3.50 -6.47 -47.24
N SER A 726 -2.42 -5.69 -47.37
CA SER A 726 -1.13 -6.01 -46.77
C SER A 726 -1.23 -6.06 -45.23
N LEU A 727 -0.76 -7.15 -44.60
CA LEU A 727 -0.81 -7.33 -43.14
C LEU A 727 0.37 -6.66 -42.42
N ARG A 728 1.56 -6.63 -43.05
CA ARG A 728 2.78 -6.04 -42.49
C ARG A 728 2.76 -4.51 -42.52
N ALA A 729 3.39 -3.88 -41.54
CA ALA A 729 3.39 -2.42 -41.42
C ALA A 729 4.11 -1.72 -42.58
N ILE A 730 5.25 -2.28 -43.01
CA ILE A 730 6.09 -1.77 -44.09
C ILE A 730 5.32 -1.76 -45.42
N ASP A 731 4.70 -2.89 -45.78
CA ASP A 731 3.93 -3.02 -47.02
C ASP A 731 2.72 -2.06 -47.03
N ARG A 732 2.02 -1.92 -45.89
CA ARG A 732 0.92 -0.95 -45.75
C ARG A 732 1.39 0.50 -45.94
N ALA A 733 2.60 0.83 -45.52
CA ALA A 733 3.15 2.17 -45.69
C ALA A 733 3.48 2.46 -47.16
N LEU A 734 4.14 1.51 -47.84
CA LEU A 734 4.44 1.59 -49.27
C LEU A 734 3.16 1.71 -50.12
N ASP A 735 2.12 0.94 -49.80
CA ASP A 735 0.83 0.97 -50.51
C ASP A 735 0.09 2.32 -50.38
N ARG A 736 0.36 3.07 -49.30
CA ARG A 736 -0.27 4.38 -49.01
C ARG A 736 0.46 5.57 -49.62
N GLN A 737 1.73 5.41 -50.00
CA GLN A 737 2.56 6.46 -50.61
C GLN A 737 2.29 6.59 -52.13
N ASP A 738 3.00 7.46 -52.83
CA ASP A 738 2.91 7.57 -54.29
C ASP A 738 3.49 6.32 -54.97
N ALA A 739 2.67 5.62 -55.75
CA ALA A 739 3.05 4.37 -56.43
C ALA A 739 4.22 4.56 -57.39
N VAL A 740 4.22 5.65 -58.14
CA VAL A 740 5.23 5.89 -59.17
C VAL A 740 6.56 6.11 -58.46
N ARG A 741 6.56 6.99 -57.45
CA ARG A 741 7.76 7.30 -56.69
C ARG A 741 8.31 6.09 -55.93
N VAL A 742 7.44 5.31 -55.28
CA VAL A 742 7.85 4.07 -54.60
C VAL A 742 8.48 3.09 -55.60
N SER A 743 7.87 2.87 -56.77
CA SER A 743 8.41 1.99 -57.80
C SER A 743 9.76 2.48 -58.31
N GLU A 744 9.94 3.78 -58.55
CA GLU A 744 11.21 4.36 -58.99
C GLU A 744 12.33 4.10 -57.97
N VAL A 745 12.07 4.41 -56.70
CA VAL A 745 13.07 4.27 -55.63
C VAL A 745 13.38 2.80 -55.35
N LEU A 746 12.38 1.90 -55.40
CA LEU A 746 12.61 0.45 -55.29
C LEU A 746 13.54 -0.07 -56.40
N LEU A 747 13.34 0.39 -57.64
CA LEU A 747 14.20 0.01 -58.76
C LEU A 747 15.60 0.58 -58.63
N GLU A 748 15.75 1.80 -58.11
CA GLU A 748 17.04 2.42 -57.85
C GLU A 748 17.82 1.65 -56.77
N VAL A 749 17.19 1.36 -55.63
CA VAL A 749 17.79 0.56 -54.55
C VAL A 749 18.14 -0.85 -55.03
N ALA A 750 17.29 -1.48 -55.85
CA ALA A 750 17.58 -2.79 -56.43
C ALA A 750 18.84 -2.77 -57.32
N ARG A 751 19.04 -1.71 -58.12
CA ARG A 751 20.28 -1.53 -58.90
C ARG A 751 21.49 -1.37 -58.01
N THR A 752 21.40 -0.52 -56.97
CA THR A 752 22.51 -0.32 -56.02
C THR A 752 22.90 -1.61 -55.30
N LEU A 753 21.94 -2.48 -54.98
CA LEU A 753 22.21 -3.78 -54.35
C LEU A 753 22.88 -4.77 -55.29
N ALA A 754 22.42 -4.84 -56.55
CA ALA A 754 22.95 -5.78 -57.55
C ALA A 754 24.41 -5.47 -57.95
N GLY A 755 24.81 -4.20 -57.89
CA GLY A 755 26.15 -3.74 -58.25
C GLY A 755 26.22 -3.18 -59.65
#